data_AF-A0A956RYZ0-F1
#
_entry.id   AF-A0A956RYZ0-F1
#
_cell.length_a   1.000
_cell.length_b   1.000
_cell.length_c   1.000
_cell.angle_alpha   90.00
_cell.angle_beta   90.00
_cell.angle_gamma   90.00
#
_symmetry.space_group_name_H-M   'P 1'
#
loop_
_entity.id
_entity.type
_entity.pdbx_description
1 polymer ?
#
loop_
_entity_poly.entity_id
_entity_poly.type
_entity_poly.pdbx_seq_one_letter_code
_entity_poly.pdbx_strand_id
1 'polypeptide(L)'
;GTAAYLDVFRSLHALLARLRDEGYDVDVPPDVEALRSRLLGGNAERYGTSANVHARVPVDAHVRDLPWLSEIEKVWGPAPGRHLQDGRHLLVQGERFGNVFVGVQPPFGVEGDPMRLLFEGGFAPTHAFVAFYRWLQTELDADAYLHFGTHGAVEFMPGKQAGLSGACWPDRLMGDVPNLYLYAANNPSEGTLAKRRAGATLVSHLTPPVMQAGLYRGLLDLRTTLDRFFTIDPVAQAAERTVLAETAEAQARALDLASDADGEGWDVVRLERLRAQLRELEESLIPHGLHVLGRAPSPEERTDLLDAWMEGTDAGARLPAPERRACADLASGGAPRSALRRRLGEAGLASEDGETLAAGLEDLTRALGSNAELDALVHALDGAFVPPAPGGDVLRRPEILPTGRNLYAFDPYRMPSAAAVREGRLQAERLLARLSDDRGDPPRSLGIVLWGSDNLKRDGAPLAQVLALIGAEPRFDAYGRLCGARLIPLDELGRSRVDVVVTTSGVFRDLLPLQTRLLAEAAWLAASADEPLELNPVRAHALALAEAEGCDLRTAALRVFSNADGAYGANVNLMVDASTWEASDELGASFARRKSFAYGADGTALHRPALFQGLLARVDATYQNLESVELGVSDLDQYVDSLGGLTQAARGAADRGVDAFIGDETRGRGTVRSLAEQVALEARTRTLNPRWYEGMLAHGHQGVREIETRLTTTLGWSATTGDVQPWVYARFGETFVLDATMRARLADLNPHAASRMAQRVLEACDRGYWEPDGETLAALHAAADELEDRSEGIQPEAAA
;
A
#
# COMPACT_ATOMS: atom_id res chain seq x y z
N GLY A 1 4.19 13.65 -5.69
CA GLY A 1 3.47 12.41 -5.36
C GLY A 1 4.01 11.80 -4.09
N THR A 2 3.32 10.81 -3.54
CA THR A 2 3.89 9.88 -2.57
C THR A 2 4.94 9.01 -3.29
N ALA A 3 6.02 8.70 -2.59
CA ALA A 3 7.07 7.81 -3.05
C ALA A 3 7.32 6.84 -1.90
N ALA A 4 6.46 5.82 -1.80
CA ALA A 4 6.50 4.90 -0.67
C ALA A 4 7.91 4.34 -0.53
N TYR A 5 8.48 4.47 0.68
CA TYR A 5 9.79 3.95 1.01
C TYR A 5 10.99 4.50 0.21
N LEU A 6 10.88 5.72 -0.33
CA LEU A 6 12.00 6.42 -0.99
C LEU A 6 12.37 7.70 -0.21
N ASP A 7 13.66 7.86 0.11
CA ASP A 7 14.17 9.11 0.63
C ASP A 7 14.32 10.12 -0.52
N VAL A 8 13.25 10.87 -0.75
CA VAL A 8 13.15 11.80 -1.89
C VAL A 8 14.27 12.82 -1.89
N PHE A 9 14.59 13.44 -0.74
CA PHE A 9 15.54 14.54 -0.71
C PHE A 9 16.99 14.05 -0.83
N ARG A 10 17.36 12.95 -0.18
CA ARG A 10 18.70 12.37 -0.36
C ARG A 10 18.90 11.87 -1.79
N SER A 11 17.89 11.23 -2.35
CA SER A 11 17.94 10.70 -3.71
C SER A 11 17.99 11.82 -4.76
N LEU A 12 17.23 12.90 -4.56
CA LEU A 12 17.29 14.09 -5.41
C LEU A 12 18.65 14.79 -5.32
N HIS A 13 19.20 14.97 -4.12
CA HIS A 13 20.53 15.54 -3.94
C HIS A 13 21.62 14.71 -4.64
N ALA A 14 21.57 13.39 -4.50
CA ALA A 14 22.48 12.47 -5.19
C ALA A 14 22.33 12.57 -6.72
N LEU A 15 21.11 12.71 -7.24
CA LEU A 15 20.87 12.92 -8.67
C LEU A 15 21.45 14.26 -9.15
N LEU A 16 21.23 15.37 -8.42
CA LEU A 16 21.79 16.68 -8.80
C LEU A 16 23.33 16.63 -8.87
N ALA A 17 23.97 15.97 -7.89
CA ALA A 17 25.41 15.75 -7.90
C ALA A 17 25.85 14.91 -9.11
N ARG A 18 25.14 13.81 -9.38
CA ARG A 18 25.40 12.92 -10.52
C ARG A 18 25.30 13.65 -11.86
N LEU A 19 24.29 14.50 -12.04
CA LEU A 19 24.08 15.29 -13.26
C LEU A 19 25.20 16.31 -13.47
N ARG A 20 25.62 17.02 -12.40
CA ARG A 20 26.79 17.91 -12.47
C ARG A 20 28.04 17.16 -12.92
N ASP A 21 28.25 15.95 -12.41
CA ASP A 21 29.42 15.14 -12.74
C ASP A 21 29.42 14.66 -14.22
N GLU A 22 28.25 14.63 -14.89
CA GLU A 22 28.11 14.43 -16.35
C GLU A 22 28.26 15.71 -17.18
N GLY A 23 28.40 16.86 -16.52
CA GLY A 23 28.55 18.16 -17.19
C GLY A 23 27.23 18.90 -17.45
N TYR A 24 26.13 18.49 -16.83
CA TYR A 24 24.93 19.34 -16.77
C TYR A 24 25.24 20.60 -15.94
N ASP A 25 24.68 21.75 -16.34
CA ASP A 25 24.75 22.98 -15.56
C ASP A 25 23.80 22.88 -14.35
N VAL A 26 24.34 22.51 -13.19
CA VAL A 26 23.57 22.29 -11.96
C VAL A 26 24.25 22.97 -10.77
N ASP A 27 23.52 23.87 -10.11
CA ASP A 27 23.89 24.44 -8.81
C ASP A 27 23.51 23.46 -7.69
N VAL A 28 24.39 22.49 -7.41
CA VAL A 28 24.13 21.46 -6.40
C VAL A 28 24.21 22.07 -4.99
N PRO A 29 23.13 22.04 -4.18
CA PRO A 29 23.19 22.51 -2.80
C PRO A 29 24.25 21.77 -1.98
N PRO A 30 24.86 22.40 -0.97
CA PRO A 30 25.95 21.78 -0.21
C PRO A 30 25.54 20.49 0.51
N ASP A 31 24.28 20.41 0.92
CA ASP A 31 23.69 19.24 1.56
C ASP A 31 22.18 19.16 1.30
N VAL A 32 21.59 18.08 1.80
CA VAL A 32 20.16 17.74 1.67
C VAL A 32 19.26 18.75 2.39
N GLU A 33 19.75 19.33 3.48
CA GLU A 33 19.01 20.30 4.28
C GLU A 33 18.92 21.65 3.57
N ALA A 34 20.02 22.10 2.96
CA ALA A 34 20.03 23.28 2.09
C ALA A 34 19.13 23.10 0.86
N LEU A 35 19.13 21.91 0.24
CA LEU A 35 18.19 21.57 -0.84
C LEU A 35 16.73 21.71 -0.37
N ARG A 36 16.39 21.10 0.77
CA ARG A 36 15.04 21.12 1.34
C ARG A 36 14.60 22.52 1.74
N SER A 37 15.46 23.28 2.42
CA SER A 37 15.19 24.65 2.87
C SER A 37 14.93 25.59 1.70
N ARG A 38 15.70 25.49 0.61
CA ARG A 38 15.46 26.27 -0.62
C ARG A 38 14.15 25.87 -1.30
N LEU A 39 13.81 24.57 -1.34
CA LEU A 39 12.61 24.08 -2.03
C LEU A 39 11.32 24.34 -1.25
N LEU A 40 11.28 24.01 0.05
CA LEU A 40 10.08 24.07 0.88
C LEU A 40 9.95 25.38 1.67
N GLY A 41 11.08 25.98 2.07
CA GLY A 41 11.10 27.26 2.76
C GLY A 41 11.12 28.41 1.76
N GLY A 42 12.30 28.87 1.38
CA GLY A 42 12.47 29.96 0.39
C GLY A 42 11.57 31.16 0.69
N ASN A 43 10.64 31.46 -0.23
CA ASN A 43 9.65 32.53 -0.08
C ASN A 43 8.22 32.04 0.28
N ALA A 44 8.07 30.80 0.75
CA ALA A 44 6.79 30.16 1.01
C ALA A 44 5.89 30.96 1.98
N GLU A 45 6.44 31.43 3.11
CA GLU A 45 5.72 32.24 4.10
C GLU A 45 5.15 33.53 3.49
N ARG A 46 5.92 34.18 2.61
CA ARG A 46 5.49 35.43 1.94
C ARG A 46 4.23 35.22 1.10
N TYR A 47 4.05 34.03 0.53
CA TYR A 47 2.93 33.69 -0.34
C TYR A 47 1.88 32.82 0.35
N GLY A 48 2.07 32.45 1.61
CA GLY A 48 1.19 31.54 2.32
C GLY A 48 1.10 30.16 1.66
N THR A 49 2.22 29.68 1.10
CA THR A 49 2.30 28.40 0.38
C THR A 49 3.11 27.37 1.16
N SER A 50 3.02 26.10 0.78
CA SER A 50 3.76 24.99 1.41
C SER A 50 5.20 24.82 0.91
N ALA A 51 5.58 25.57 -0.12
CA ALA A 51 6.85 25.50 -0.80
C ALA A 51 7.17 26.82 -1.50
N ASN A 52 8.45 27.02 -1.85
CA ASN A 52 8.96 28.19 -2.55
C ASN A 52 8.21 28.41 -3.87
N VAL A 53 7.76 29.64 -4.10
CA VAL A 53 7.13 30.08 -5.35
C VAL A 53 8.23 30.56 -6.30
N HIS A 54 8.49 29.79 -7.35
CA HIS A 54 9.49 30.10 -8.36
C HIS A 54 8.96 31.06 -9.42
N ALA A 55 7.75 30.79 -9.93
CA ALA A 55 7.14 31.58 -10.98
C ALA A 55 5.68 31.92 -10.66
N ARG A 56 5.20 33.00 -11.28
CA ARG A 56 3.84 33.53 -11.13
C ARG A 56 3.28 33.77 -12.53
N VAL A 57 2.34 32.92 -12.94
CA VAL A 57 1.71 32.98 -14.26
C VAL A 57 0.55 33.97 -14.21
N PRO A 58 0.57 35.07 -14.98
CA PRO A 58 -0.54 36.04 -14.98
C PRO A 58 -1.85 35.39 -15.42
N VAL A 59 -2.94 35.68 -14.70
CA VAL A 59 -4.27 35.12 -15.03
C VAL A 59 -4.70 35.51 -16.44
N ASP A 60 -4.43 36.74 -16.88
CA ASP A 60 -4.76 37.21 -18.23
C ASP A 60 -4.09 36.36 -19.32
N ALA A 61 -2.84 35.94 -19.09
CA ALA A 61 -2.13 35.05 -20.01
C ALA A 61 -2.74 33.64 -19.98
N HIS A 62 -3.01 33.10 -18.78
CA HIS A 62 -3.67 31.80 -18.62
C HIS A 62 -5.03 31.74 -19.33
N VAL A 63 -5.85 32.78 -19.19
CA VAL A 63 -7.18 32.87 -19.82
C VAL A 63 -7.07 33.01 -21.34
N ARG A 64 -6.17 33.87 -21.82
CA ARG A 64 -6.00 34.14 -23.26
C ARG A 64 -5.46 32.92 -24.00
N ASP A 65 -4.48 32.24 -23.42
CA ASP A 65 -3.64 31.29 -24.14
C ASP A 65 -4.10 29.84 -23.97
N LEU A 66 -5.14 29.56 -23.14
CA LEU A 66 -5.62 28.22 -22.81
C LEU A 66 -6.83 27.76 -23.65
N PRO A 67 -6.65 26.81 -24.60
CA PRO A 67 -7.74 26.36 -25.46
C PRO A 67 -8.88 25.66 -24.72
N TRP A 68 -8.57 25.00 -23.61
CA TRP A 68 -9.51 24.16 -22.85
C TRP A 68 -10.08 24.87 -21.62
N LEU A 69 -9.99 26.21 -21.56
CA LEU A 69 -10.41 26.99 -20.40
C LEU A 69 -11.87 26.67 -19.99
N SER A 70 -12.79 26.59 -20.95
CA SER A 70 -14.20 26.30 -20.67
C SER A 70 -14.43 24.93 -20.02
N GLU A 71 -13.60 23.93 -20.31
CA GLU A 71 -13.69 22.61 -19.68
C GLU A 71 -13.27 22.69 -18.20
N ILE A 72 -12.26 23.50 -17.89
CA ILE A 72 -11.77 23.72 -16.53
C ILE A 72 -12.78 24.56 -15.75
N GLU A 73 -13.26 25.67 -16.31
CA GLU A 73 -14.17 26.59 -15.61
C GLU A 73 -15.51 25.96 -15.28
N LYS A 74 -15.94 24.97 -16.07
CA LYS A 74 -17.12 24.17 -15.78
C LYS A 74 -17.01 23.40 -14.45
N VAL A 75 -15.80 23.00 -14.07
CA VAL A 75 -15.53 22.25 -12.83
C VAL A 75 -15.08 23.21 -11.73
N TRP A 76 -14.09 24.05 -12.00
CA TRP A 76 -13.36 24.84 -11.00
C TRP A 76 -13.80 26.30 -10.89
N GLY A 77 -14.80 26.72 -11.67
CA GLY A 77 -15.20 28.12 -11.78
C GLY A 77 -14.19 28.97 -12.57
N PRO A 78 -14.39 30.29 -12.67
CA PRO A 78 -13.52 31.16 -13.47
C PRO A 78 -12.07 31.19 -12.94
N ALA A 79 -11.11 31.37 -13.85
CA ALA A 79 -9.71 31.54 -13.49
C ALA A 79 -9.52 32.74 -12.50
N PRO A 80 -8.61 32.66 -11.51
CA PRO A 80 -7.62 31.60 -11.25
C PRO A 80 -8.13 30.39 -10.45
N GLY A 81 -9.43 30.30 -10.14
CA GLY A 81 -9.92 29.32 -9.18
C GLY A 81 -9.44 29.60 -7.75
N ARG A 82 -9.30 28.55 -6.93
CA ARG A 82 -8.99 28.67 -5.48
C ARG A 82 -7.60 28.18 -5.08
N HIS A 83 -6.94 27.41 -5.92
CA HIS A 83 -5.70 26.72 -5.57
C HIS A 83 -4.47 27.49 -6.06
N LEU A 84 -3.45 27.61 -5.21
CA LEU A 84 -2.13 28.20 -5.53
C LEU A 84 -2.23 29.48 -6.37
N GLN A 85 -2.90 30.50 -5.82
CA GLN A 85 -3.17 31.76 -6.51
C GLN A 85 -3.15 32.96 -5.56
N ASP A 86 -2.84 34.15 -6.07
CA ASP A 86 -2.82 35.43 -5.33
C ASP A 86 -3.87 36.44 -5.83
N GLY A 87 -4.85 35.95 -6.59
CA GLY A 87 -5.90 36.70 -7.28
C GLY A 87 -5.49 37.20 -8.67
N ARG A 88 -4.20 37.49 -8.88
CA ARG A 88 -3.66 38.02 -10.14
C ARG A 88 -2.80 37.02 -10.90
N HIS A 89 -2.28 36.03 -10.20
CA HIS A 89 -1.39 35.01 -10.74
C HIS A 89 -1.76 33.62 -10.21
N LEU A 90 -1.43 32.62 -11.03
CA LEU A 90 -1.30 31.23 -10.63
C LEU A 90 0.16 30.98 -10.22
N LEU A 91 0.38 30.36 -9.08
CA LEU A 91 1.69 30.20 -8.45
C LEU A 91 2.30 28.84 -8.83
N VAL A 92 3.52 28.87 -9.37
CA VAL A 92 4.32 27.68 -9.67
C VAL A 92 5.33 27.48 -8.55
N GLN A 93 5.16 26.42 -7.79
CA GLN A 93 6.03 26.07 -6.67
C GLN A 93 7.22 25.22 -7.13
N GLY A 94 8.41 25.53 -6.62
CA GLY A 94 9.65 24.82 -6.94
C GLY A 94 10.88 25.68 -6.73
N GLU A 95 12.04 25.16 -7.10
CA GLU A 95 13.31 25.88 -7.07
C GLU A 95 14.18 25.48 -8.27
N ARG A 96 14.98 26.43 -8.77
CA ARG A 96 15.88 26.22 -9.91
C ARG A 96 17.33 26.12 -9.45
N PHE A 97 18.01 25.06 -9.89
CA PHE A 97 19.41 24.73 -9.60
C PHE A 97 20.20 24.68 -10.91
N GLY A 98 20.62 25.84 -11.44
CA GLY A 98 21.20 25.92 -12.79
C GLY A 98 20.13 25.68 -13.87
N ASN A 99 20.29 24.65 -14.69
CA ASN A 99 19.32 24.23 -15.70
C ASN A 99 18.33 23.16 -15.19
N VAL A 100 18.45 22.71 -13.94
CA VAL A 100 17.49 21.77 -13.35
C VAL A 100 16.46 22.53 -12.52
N PHE A 101 15.18 22.43 -12.90
CA PHE A 101 14.06 22.91 -12.09
C PHE A 101 13.44 21.75 -11.31
N VAL A 102 13.35 21.89 -9.99
CA VAL A 102 12.63 20.96 -9.11
C VAL A 102 11.30 21.57 -8.75
N GLY A 103 10.23 21.09 -9.39
CA GLY A 103 8.87 21.56 -9.16
C GLY A 103 8.12 20.75 -8.10
N VAL A 104 7.32 21.42 -7.26
CA VAL A 104 6.32 20.77 -6.42
C VAL A 104 5.01 20.74 -7.21
N GLN A 105 4.61 19.55 -7.64
CA GLN A 105 3.39 19.36 -8.42
C GLN A 105 2.16 19.85 -7.63
N PRO A 106 1.29 20.70 -8.23
CA PRO A 106 0.06 21.14 -7.59
C PRO A 106 -0.85 19.95 -7.19
N PRO A 107 -1.67 20.11 -6.14
CA PRO A 107 -2.60 19.05 -5.75
C PRO A 107 -3.62 18.77 -6.85
N PHE A 108 -4.16 17.54 -6.86
CA PHE A 108 -5.09 17.03 -7.86
C PHE A 108 -6.41 17.82 -7.98
N GLY A 109 -6.67 18.74 -7.04
CA GLY A 109 -7.95 19.42 -6.90
C GLY A 109 -8.96 18.51 -6.22
N VAL A 110 -8.75 18.26 -4.93
CA VAL A 110 -9.79 17.69 -4.06
C VAL A 110 -10.32 18.89 -3.29
N GLU A 111 -11.55 19.28 -3.55
CA GLU A 111 -12.13 20.45 -2.89
C GLU A 111 -12.41 20.10 -1.42
N GLY A 112 -12.10 21.00 -0.49
CA GLY A 112 -12.36 20.84 0.95
C GLY A 112 -13.85 20.82 1.33
N ASP A 113 -14.76 20.70 0.37
CA ASP A 113 -16.20 20.49 0.58
C ASP A 113 -16.57 19.05 0.17
N PRO A 114 -16.67 18.12 1.14
CA PRO A 114 -16.99 16.72 0.91
C PRO A 114 -18.29 16.54 0.14
N MET A 115 -19.27 17.42 0.35
CA MET A 115 -20.58 17.34 -0.30
C MET A 115 -20.45 17.51 -1.82
N ARG A 116 -19.55 18.36 -2.29
CA ARG A 116 -19.35 18.57 -3.73
C ARG A 116 -18.69 17.37 -4.43
N LEU A 117 -17.76 16.70 -3.76
CA LEU A 117 -17.19 15.41 -4.18
C LEU A 117 -18.26 14.29 -4.26
N LEU A 118 -19.44 14.50 -3.64
CA LEU A 118 -20.59 13.61 -3.79
C LEU A 118 -21.41 13.82 -5.07
N PHE A 119 -21.34 14.99 -5.71
CA PHE A 119 -22.28 15.37 -6.77
C PHE A 119 -21.63 15.79 -8.10
N GLU A 120 -20.31 15.93 -8.18
CA GLU A 120 -19.66 16.42 -9.41
C GLU A 120 -19.53 15.36 -10.52
N GLY A 121 -20.26 15.62 -11.62
CA GLY A 121 -20.07 14.99 -12.92
C GLY A 121 -19.18 15.87 -13.81
N GLY A 122 -17.87 15.75 -13.66
CA GLY A 122 -16.89 16.48 -14.46
C GLY A 122 -15.51 16.28 -13.88
N PHE A 123 -14.51 16.04 -14.75
CA PHE A 123 -13.17 15.71 -14.30
C PHE A 123 -12.22 16.48 -15.23
N ALA A 124 -11.73 17.61 -14.74
CA ALA A 124 -10.71 18.44 -15.36
C ALA A 124 -9.68 18.80 -14.26
N PRO A 125 -8.39 19.01 -14.60
CA PRO A 125 -7.40 19.52 -13.67
C PRO A 125 -7.72 20.97 -13.25
N THR A 126 -7.22 21.38 -12.09
CA THR A 126 -7.36 22.77 -11.59
C THR A 126 -6.59 23.76 -12.48
N HIS A 127 -6.94 25.05 -12.39
CA HIS A 127 -6.18 26.11 -13.09
C HIS A 127 -4.68 26.08 -12.75
N ALA A 128 -4.32 25.92 -11.47
CA ALA A 128 -2.93 25.85 -11.03
C ALA A 128 -2.19 24.65 -11.62
N PHE A 129 -2.84 23.48 -11.69
CA PHE A 129 -2.26 22.28 -12.26
C PHE A 129 -1.95 22.44 -13.75
N VAL A 130 -2.89 23.02 -14.51
CA VAL A 130 -2.69 23.29 -15.94
C VAL A 130 -1.63 24.36 -16.16
N ALA A 131 -1.65 25.43 -15.36
CA ALA A 131 -0.65 26.49 -15.46
C ALA A 131 0.76 25.99 -15.15
N PHE A 132 0.92 25.06 -14.20
CA PHE A 132 2.20 24.43 -13.89
C PHE A 132 2.79 23.73 -15.11
N TYR A 133 2.07 22.78 -15.72
CA TYR A 133 2.58 22.04 -16.88
C TYR A 133 2.78 22.92 -18.11
N ARG A 134 1.89 23.88 -18.34
CA ARG A 134 2.08 24.85 -19.43
C ARG A 134 3.30 25.73 -19.22
N TRP A 135 3.54 26.19 -17.99
CA TRP A 135 4.74 26.97 -17.68
C TRP A 135 6.01 26.16 -17.92
N LEU A 136 6.02 24.87 -17.54
CA LEU A 136 7.14 23.97 -17.84
C LEU A 136 7.42 23.86 -19.35
N GLN A 137 6.37 23.79 -20.17
CA GLN A 137 6.49 23.64 -21.62
C GLN A 137 6.86 24.94 -22.33
N THR A 138 6.33 26.08 -21.90
CA THR A 138 6.35 27.31 -22.71
C THR A 138 7.31 28.38 -22.20
N GLU A 139 7.56 28.41 -20.90
CA GLU A 139 8.39 29.45 -20.27
C GLU A 139 9.70 28.87 -19.74
N LEU A 140 9.65 27.68 -19.12
CA LEU A 140 10.87 26.95 -18.74
C LEU A 140 11.53 26.30 -19.96
N ASP A 141 10.73 25.90 -20.96
CA ASP A 141 11.17 25.21 -22.18
C ASP A 141 11.96 23.92 -21.85
N ALA A 142 11.35 23.06 -21.01
CA ALA A 142 12.02 21.87 -20.50
C ALA A 142 12.25 20.79 -21.59
N ASP A 143 13.48 20.33 -21.72
CA ASP A 143 13.87 19.26 -22.67
C ASP A 143 13.34 17.87 -22.26
N ALA A 144 13.15 17.64 -20.97
CA ALA A 144 12.65 16.38 -20.43
C ALA A 144 11.99 16.59 -19.05
N TYR A 145 11.05 15.72 -18.73
CA TYR A 145 10.49 15.61 -17.38
C TYR A 145 11.05 14.39 -16.68
N LEU A 146 11.40 14.56 -15.41
CA LEU A 146 11.62 13.47 -14.48
C LEU A 146 10.63 13.59 -13.35
N HIS A 147 9.66 12.69 -13.30
CA HIS A 147 8.81 12.60 -12.11
C HIS A 147 9.49 11.73 -11.06
N PHE A 148 9.50 12.28 -9.85
CA PHE A 148 10.15 11.70 -8.69
C PHE A 148 9.07 11.17 -7.73
N GLY A 149 8.88 9.85 -7.72
CA GLY A 149 7.89 9.16 -6.88
C GLY A 149 6.85 8.35 -7.65
N THR A 150 6.13 7.49 -6.93
CA THR A 150 5.27 6.43 -7.51
C THR A 150 3.85 6.89 -7.86
N HIS A 151 3.42 8.07 -7.39
CA HIS A 151 2.08 8.61 -7.67
C HIS A 151 2.16 10.03 -8.20
N GLY A 152 2.49 10.21 -9.48
CA GLY A 152 2.25 11.52 -10.08
C GLY A 152 0.78 11.67 -10.40
N ALA A 153 0.33 12.91 -10.51
CA ALA A 153 -1.08 13.17 -10.76
C ALA A 153 -1.49 12.98 -12.23
N VAL A 154 -0.55 13.11 -13.18
CA VAL A 154 -0.87 13.24 -14.60
C VAL A 154 -1.47 11.97 -15.19
N GLU A 155 -0.91 10.81 -14.86
CA GLU A 155 -1.34 9.50 -15.35
C GLU A 155 -2.75 9.14 -14.91
N PHE A 156 -3.21 9.67 -13.78
CA PHE A 156 -4.58 9.49 -13.28
C PHE A 156 -5.54 10.57 -13.79
N MET A 157 -5.06 11.57 -14.54
CA MET A 157 -5.92 12.62 -15.08
C MET A 157 -6.92 12.07 -16.10
N PRO A 158 -8.10 12.70 -16.26
CA PRO A 158 -9.21 12.15 -17.01
C PRO A 158 -8.90 11.95 -18.49
N GLY A 159 -9.36 10.82 -19.01
CA GLY A 159 -9.04 10.37 -20.36
C GLY A 159 -9.15 8.86 -20.49
N LYS A 160 -8.85 8.37 -21.70
CA LYS A 160 -8.88 6.94 -22.04
C LYS A 160 -7.86 6.16 -21.22
N GLN A 161 -8.17 4.90 -20.92
CA GLN A 161 -7.29 3.95 -20.22
C GLN A 161 -5.95 3.68 -20.93
N ALA A 162 -5.94 3.72 -22.27
CA ALA A 162 -4.77 3.56 -23.13
C ALA A 162 -5.08 4.14 -24.53
N GLY A 163 -4.03 4.41 -25.32
CA GLY A 163 -4.20 4.98 -26.67
C GLY A 163 -4.85 6.36 -26.61
N LEU A 164 -4.15 7.29 -25.92
CA LEU A 164 -4.65 8.63 -25.67
C LEU A 164 -4.91 9.42 -26.95
N SER A 165 -5.68 10.48 -26.80
CA SER A 165 -6.01 11.42 -27.88
C SER A 165 -5.90 12.84 -27.33
N GLY A 166 -5.89 13.86 -28.19
CA GLY A 166 -5.86 15.27 -27.76
C GLY A 166 -7.07 15.75 -26.92
N ALA A 167 -8.05 14.87 -26.66
CA ALA A 167 -9.12 15.07 -25.69
C ALA A 167 -8.77 14.59 -24.27
N CYS A 168 -7.66 13.87 -24.09
CA CYS A 168 -7.22 13.31 -22.81
C CYS A 168 -6.30 14.30 -22.10
N TRP A 169 -6.58 14.61 -20.84
CA TRP A 169 -5.76 15.53 -20.06
C TRP A 169 -4.29 15.14 -19.93
N PRO A 170 -3.93 13.85 -19.72
CA PRO A 170 -2.53 13.48 -19.65
C PRO A 170 -1.75 13.87 -20.92
N ASP A 171 -2.34 13.66 -22.11
CA ASP A 171 -1.75 14.02 -23.40
C ASP A 171 -1.60 15.54 -23.55
N ARG A 172 -2.65 16.28 -23.21
CA ARG A 172 -2.68 17.76 -23.22
C ARG A 172 -1.64 18.40 -22.29
N LEU A 173 -1.41 17.79 -21.12
CA LEU A 173 -0.52 18.31 -20.09
C LEU A 173 0.95 17.98 -20.36
N MET A 174 1.22 16.78 -20.87
CA MET A 174 2.59 16.33 -21.14
C MET A 174 3.13 16.89 -22.45
N GLY A 175 2.27 17.02 -23.48
CA GLY A 175 2.71 17.42 -24.81
C GLY A 175 3.66 16.39 -25.42
N ASP A 176 4.70 16.86 -26.10
CA ASP A 176 5.72 16.06 -26.79
C ASP A 176 7.04 15.93 -26.00
N VAL A 177 7.10 16.47 -24.78
CA VAL A 177 8.29 16.42 -23.91
C VAL A 177 8.50 14.99 -23.38
N PRO A 178 9.70 14.39 -23.56
CA PRO A 178 10.03 13.09 -22.99
C PRO A 178 9.77 13.00 -21.48
N ASN A 179 9.04 11.96 -21.07
CA ASN A 179 8.69 11.73 -19.67
C ASN A 179 9.47 10.54 -19.10
N LEU A 180 10.41 10.81 -18.21
CA LEU A 180 11.10 9.82 -17.40
C LEU A 180 10.42 9.71 -16.03
N TYR A 181 10.44 8.52 -15.47
CA TYR A 181 9.76 8.23 -14.21
C TYR A 181 10.57 7.28 -13.35
N LEU A 182 10.76 7.67 -12.09
CA LEU A 182 11.27 6.77 -11.08
C LEU A 182 10.14 5.96 -10.48
N TYR A 183 10.27 4.63 -10.54
CA TYR A 183 9.29 3.72 -9.96
C TYR A 183 9.97 2.64 -9.12
N ALA A 184 9.37 2.29 -7.99
CA ALA A 184 9.78 1.13 -7.25
C ALA A 184 9.58 -0.13 -8.11
N ALA A 185 10.58 -1.01 -8.13
CA ALA A 185 10.55 -2.24 -8.92
C ALA A 185 9.35 -3.14 -8.58
N ASN A 186 8.86 -3.03 -7.34
CA ASN A 186 7.69 -3.73 -6.83
C ASN A 186 6.36 -3.06 -7.17
N ASN A 187 6.28 -1.95 -7.89
CA ASN A 187 4.99 -1.36 -8.29
C ASN A 187 4.79 -1.39 -9.82
N PRO A 188 4.67 -2.58 -10.43
CA PRO A 188 4.48 -2.70 -11.87
C PRO A 188 3.13 -2.16 -12.36
N SER A 189 2.12 -2.11 -11.48
CA SER A 189 0.76 -1.75 -11.87
C SER A 189 0.66 -0.27 -12.24
N GLU A 190 1.01 0.61 -11.32
CA GLU A 190 0.98 2.05 -11.55
C GLU A 190 2.05 2.48 -12.54
N GLY A 191 3.23 1.85 -12.50
CA GLY A 191 4.24 2.03 -13.54
C GLY A 191 3.67 1.78 -14.94
N THR A 192 2.91 0.70 -15.13
CA THR A 192 2.25 0.42 -16.42
C THR A 192 1.20 1.48 -16.78
N LEU A 193 0.49 2.02 -15.80
CA LEU A 193 -0.45 3.12 -16.02
C LEU A 193 0.28 4.37 -16.52
N ALA A 194 1.38 4.77 -15.86
CA ALA A 194 2.23 5.88 -16.28
C ALA A 194 2.77 5.68 -17.72
N LYS A 195 3.18 4.47 -18.08
CA LYS A 195 3.60 4.15 -19.47
C LYS A 195 2.47 4.36 -20.48
N ARG A 196 1.26 3.88 -20.17
CA ARG A 196 0.11 3.92 -21.08
C ARG A 196 -0.54 5.31 -21.19
N ARG A 197 -0.52 6.09 -20.11
CA ARG A 197 -1.26 7.35 -19.99
C ARG A 197 -0.37 8.59 -19.92
N ALA A 198 0.92 8.48 -19.67
CA ALA A 198 1.81 9.65 -19.62
C ALA A 198 3.07 9.47 -20.49
N GLY A 199 3.11 8.46 -21.37
CA GLY A 199 4.25 8.19 -22.24
C GLY A 199 5.55 7.91 -21.49
N ALA A 200 5.45 7.45 -20.24
CA ALA A 200 6.60 7.37 -19.34
C ALA A 200 7.61 6.29 -19.74
N THR A 201 8.90 6.61 -19.69
CA THR A 201 9.99 5.63 -19.63
C THR A 201 10.37 5.44 -18.17
N LEU A 202 10.16 4.23 -17.67
CA LEU A 202 10.41 3.94 -16.26
C LEU A 202 11.89 3.64 -16.04
N VAL A 203 12.43 4.11 -14.94
CA VAL A 203 13.70 3.69 -14.37
C VAL A 203 13.41 3.11 -13.00
N SER A 204 13.53 1.79 -12.88
CA SER A 204 13.22 1.09 -11.65
C SER A 204 14.23 1.43 -10.56
N HIS A 205 13.77 1.53 -9.32
CA HIS A 205 14.62 1.53 -8.14
C HIS A 205 14.24 0.40 -7.18
N LEU A 206 15.16 0.01 -6.32
CA LEU A 206 14.90 -1.01 -5.31
C LEU A 206 13.96 -0.45 -4.23
N THR A 207 13.19 -1.33 -3.59
CA THR A 207 12.61 -1.04 -2.28
C THR A 207 13.69 -1.14 -1.20
N PRO A 208 13.48 -0.59 0.00
CA PRO A 208 14.41 -0.80 1.09
C PRO A 208 14.59 -2.30 1.35
N PRO A 209 15.82 -2.75 1.66
CA PRO A 209 16.05 -4.10 2.16
C PRO A 209 15.17 -4.38 3.38
N VAL A 210 14.76 -5.64 3.54
CA VAL A 210 13.95 -6.10 4.67
C VAL A 210 14.79 -6.84 5.69
N MET A 211 14.38 -6.77 6.96
CA MET A 211 14.93 -7.49 8.10
C MET A 211 13.82 -8.13 8.92
N GLN A 212 14.16 -9.10 9.75
CA GLN A 212 13.27 -9.57 10.80
C GLN A 212 13.03 -8.47 11.85
N ALA A 213 11.78 -8.30 12.27
CA ALA A 213 11.35 -7.29 13.23
C ALA A 213 12.03 -7.47 14.60
N GLY A 214 12.32 -8.72 14.98
CA GLY A 214 12.85 -9.03 16.30
C GLY A 214 11.85 -8.75 17.42
N LEU A 215 12.29 -8.95 18.66
CA LEU A 215 11.53 -8.58 19.86
C LEU A 215 12.23 -7.46 20.61
N TYR A 216 11.48 -6.68 21.37
CA TYR A 216 11.98 -5.53 22.13
C TYR A 216 11.27 -5.39 23.48
N ARG A 217 11.94 -4.74 24.44
CA ARG A 217 11.41 -4.46 25.79
C ARG A 217 10.77 -5.72 26.40
N GLY A 218 9.56 -5.61 26.96
CA GLY A 218 8.89 -6.72 27.62
C GLY A 218 8.57 -7.94 26.73
N LEU A 219 8.56 -7.81 25.40
CA LEU A 219 8.41 -8.98 24.50
C LEU A 219 9.60 -9.95 24.62
N LEU A 220 10.82 -9.42 24.84
CA LEU A 220 12.01 -10.24 25.06
C LEU A 220 11.95 -10.97 26.41
N ASP A 221 11.44 -10.30 27.44
CA ASP A 221 11.26 -10.88 28.76
C ASP A 221 10.23 -12.01 28.72
N LEU A 222 9.10 -11.78 28.03
CA LEU A 222 8.07 -12.81 27.83
C LEU A 222 8.60 -14.02 27.04
N ARG A 223 9.37 -13.80 25.96
CA ARG A 223 10.03 -14.90 25.23
C ARG A 223 10.91 -15.72 26.16
N THR A 224 11.71 -15.06 26.99
CA THR A 224 12.62 -15.72 27.95
C THR A 224 11.85 -16.56 28.97
N THR A 225 10.74 -16.04 29.50
CA THR A 225 9.85 -16.77 30.41
C THR A 225 9.28 -18.03 29.74
N LEU A 226 8.76 -17.89 28.51
CA LEU A 226 8.16 -19.01 27.77
C LEU A 226 9.20 -20.06 27.39
N ASP A 227 10.38 -19.66 26.91
CA ASP A 227 11.44 -20.61 26.57
C ASP A 227 11.89 -21.40 27.81
N ARG A 228 11.99 -20.76 28.98
CA ARG A 228 12.25 -21.47 30.23
C ARG A 228 11.13 -22.44 30.57
N PHE A 229 9.87 -22.02 30.48
CA PHE A 229 8.69 -22.88 30.74
C PHE A 229 8.69 -24.16 29.89
N PHE A 230 9.07 -24.07 28.61
CA PHE A 230 9.11 -25.21 27.68
C PHE A 230 10.39 -26.05 27.75
N THR A 231 11.43 -25.57 28.43
CA THR A 231 12.73 -26.27 28.54
C THR A 231 12.88 -27.06 29.84
N ILE A 232 12.25 -26.62 30.94
CA ILE A 232 12.34 -27.29 32.25
C ILE A 232 11.54 -28.60 32.29
N ASP A 233 11.90 -29.51 33.20
CA ASP A 233 11.22 -30.80 33.34
C ASP A 233 9.81 -30.61 33.94
N PRO A 234 8.74 -31.06 33.25
CA PRO A 234 7.36 -30.79 33.68
C PRO A 234 6.95 -31.51 34.96
N VAL A 235 7.68 -32.56 35.37
CA VAL A 235 7.35 -33.37 36.55
C VAL A 235 8.25 -32.98 37.73
N ALA A 236 9.56 -32.92 37.51
CA ALA A 236 10.52 -32.60 38.57
C ALA A 236 10.44 -31.13 39.01
N GLN A 237 10.02 -30.23 38.12
CA GLN A 237 9.95 -28.78 38.38
C GLN A 237 8.52 -28.23 38.26
N ALA A 238 7.51 -29.03 38.61
CA ALA A 238 6.10 -28.65 38.46
C ALA A 238 5.75 -27.31 39.14
N ALA A 239 6.26 -27.05 40.35
CA ALA A 239 6.01 -25.78 41.06
C ALA A 239 6.61 -24.56 40.35
N GLU A 240 7.84 -24.67 39.83
CA GLU A 240 8.48 -23.62 39.04
C GLU A 240 7.72 -23.39 37.73
N ARG A 241 7.24 -24.48 37.10
CA ARG A 241 6.45 -24.43 35.87
C ARG A 241 5.13 -23.68 36.05
N THR A 242 4.44 -23.86 37.18
CA THR A 242 3.23 -23.08 37.51
C THR A 242 3.55 -21.59 37.63
N VAL A 243 4.60 -21.23 38.36
CA VAL A 243 5.01 -19.82 38.53
C VAL A 243 5.37 -19.18 37.18
N LEU A 244 6.05 -19.91 36.29
CA LEU A 244 6.39 -19.42 34.96
C LEU A 244 5.15 -19.22 34.07
N ALA A 245 4.14 -20.08 34.19
CA ALA A 245 2.86 -19.89 33.48
C ALA A 245 2.13 -18.63 33.97
N GLU A 246 2.00 -18.45 35.29
CA GLU A 246 1.39 -17.25 35.89
C GLU A 246 2.17 -15.97 35.50
N THR A 247 3.50 -16.05 35.49
CA THR A 247 4.37 -14.94 35.06
C THR A 247 4.16 -14.62 33.59
N ALA A 248 4.12 -15.63 32.71
CA ALA A 248 3.89 -15.43 31.29
C ALA A 248 2.49 -14.83 31.02
N GLU A 249 1.48 -15.27 31.76
CA GLU A 249 0.13 -14.69 31.71
C GLU A 249 0.15 -13.20 32.10
N ALA A 250 0.74 -12.86 33.25
CA ALA A 250 0.85 -11.48 33.71
C ALA A 250 1.62 -10.58 32.72
N GLN A 251 2.73 -11.10 32.17
CA GLN A 251 3.51 -10.40 31.14
C GLN A 251 2.70 -10.20 29.85
N ALA A 252 1.97 -11.22 29.39
CA ALA A 252 1.14 -11.13 28.19
C ALA A 252 0.02 -10.08 28.33
N ARG A 253 -0.63 -10.01 29.51
CA ARG A 253 -1.63 -8.97 29.82
C ARG A 253 -1.01 -7.57 29.80
N ALA A 254 0.15 -7.38 30.42
CA ALA A 254 0.84 -6.08 30.44
C ALA A 254 1.31 -5.61 29.05
N LEU A 255 1.43 -6.53 28.09
CA LEU A 255 1.84 -6.28 26.71
C LEU A 255 0.66 -6.25 25.73
N ASP A 256 -0.57 -6.25 26.23
CA ASP A 256 -1.80 -6.23 25.45
C ASP A 256 -1.91 -7.43 24.48
N LEU A 257 -1.22 -8.55 24.79
CA LEU A 257 -1.26 -9.81 24.03
C LEU A 257 -2.37 -10.75 24.53
N ALA A 258 -3.04 -10.37 25.61
CA ALA A 258 -4.23 -11.03 26.11
C ALA A 258 -5.22 -10.03 26.68
N SER A 259 -6.47 -10.46 26.69
CA SER A 259 -7.62 -9.72 27.18
C SER A 259 -8.18 -10.36 28.45
N ASP A 260 -9.06 -9.65 29.14
CA ASP A 260 -9.78 -10.21 30.30
C ASP A 260 -10.67 -11.40 29.89
N ALA A 261 -11.12 -11.46 28.63
CA ALA A 261 -11.90 -12.56 28.09
C ALA A 261 -11.13 -13.89 28.03
N ASP A 262 -9.80 -13.86 28.06
CA ASP A 262 -8.98 -15.07 28.03
C ASP A 262 -8.97 -15.84 29.36
N GLY A 263 -9.52 -15.26 30.45
CA GLY A 263 -9.59 -15.89 31.76
C GLY A 263 -8.21 -16.14 32.40
N GLU A 264 -8.20 -16.64 33.64
CA GLU A 264 -6.96 -16.94 34.40
C GLU A 264 -6.57 -18.42 34.30
N GLY A 265 -5.30 -18.73 34.58
CA GLY A 265 -4.85 -20.11 34.77
C GLY A 265 -4.64 -20.83 33.44
N TRP A 266 -3.87 -20.22 32.56
CA TRP A 266 -3.69 -20.71 31.19
C TRP A 266 -3.04 -22.08 31.11
N ASP A 267 -3.57 -22.90 30.20
CA ASP A 267 -3.03 -24.22 29.91
C ASP A 267 -1.81 -24.17 28.97
N VAL A 268 -1.18 -25.34 28.80
CA VAL A 268 0.00 -25.46 27.92
C VAL A 268 -0.33 -25.08 26.48
N VAL A 269 -1.55 -25.38 26.01
CA VAL A 269 -1.97 -25.09 24.63
C VAL A 269 -2.03 -23.59 24.40
N ARG A 270 -2.55 -22.81 25.36
CA ARG A 270 -2.58 -21.34 25.28
C ARG A 270 -1.17 -20.75 25.31
N LEU A 271 -0.28 -21.28 26.16
CA LEU A 271 1.13 -20.85 26.21
C LEU A 271 1.88 -21.19 24.92
N GLU A 272 1.58 -22.32 24.27
CA GLU A 272 2.13 -22.68 22.96
C GLU A 272 1.66 -21.71 21.88
N ARG A 273 0.38 -21.32 21.88
CA ARG A 273 -0.15 -20.29 20.96
C ARG A 273 0.52 -18.94 21.17
N LEU A 274 0.69 -18.51 22.42
CA LEU A 274 1.41 -17.27 22.73
C LEU A 274 2.86 -17.32 22.26
N ARG A 275 3.54 -18.46 22.45
CA ARG A 275 4.91 -18.65 21.95
C ARG A 275 4.97 -18.60 20.42
N ALA A 276 3.98 -19.17 19.72
CA ALA A 276 3.88 -19.09 18.28
C ALA A 276 3.62 -17.65 17.81
N GLN A 277 2.76 -16.90 18.50
CA GLN A 277 2.50 -15.48 18.24
C GLN A 277 3.76 -14.62 18.43
N LEU A 278 4.56 -14.86 19.48
CA LEU A 278 5.83 -14.17 19.66
C LEU A 278 6.83 -14.49 18.56
N ARG A 279 6.90 -15.75 18.12
CA ARG A 279 7.76 -16.13 17.00
C ARG A 279 7.35 -15.41 15.71
N GLU A 280 6.05 -15.33 15.45
CA GLU A 280 5.52 -14.58 14.31
C GLU A 280 5.91 -13.10 14.39
N LEU A 281 5.81 -12.47 15.56
CA LEU A 281 6.28 -11.09 15.77
C LEU A 281 7.78 -10.95 15.50
N GLU A 282 8.59 -11.87 16.04
CA GLU A 282 10.05 -11.86 15.89
C GLU A 282 10.49 -12.03 14.44
N GLU A 283 9.89 -12.97 13.72
CA GLU A 283 10.26 -13.38 12.37
C GLU A 283 9.59 -12.55 11.27
N SER A 284 8.61 -11.71 11.61
CA SER A 284 7.94 -10.79 10.68
C SER A 284 8.97 -9.90 9.98
N LEU A 285 8.85 -9.76 8.66
CA LEU A 285 9.78 -8.95 7.88
C LEU A 285 9.31 -7.50 7.81
N ILE A 286 10.23 -6.57 8.04
CA ILE A 286 10.02 -5.13 8.03
C ILE A 286 11.15 -4.45 7.25
N PRO A 287 10.91 -3.29 6.62
CA PRO A 287 11.96 -2.55 5.93
C PRO A 287 12.97 -1.94 6.91
N HIS A 288 14.23 -1.87 6.51
CA HIS A 288 15.34 -1.25 7.26
C HIS A 288 15.19 0.27 7.44
N GLY A 289 14.46 0.94 6.53
CA GLY A 289 14.43 2.40 6.43
C GLY A 289 13.86 2.79 5.07
N LEU A 290 14.39 3.86 4.48
CA LEU A 290 14.03 4.29 3.13
C LEU A 290 15.14 3.98 2.13
N HIS A 291 14.76 3.75 0.88
CA HIS A 291 15.70 3.58 -0.22
C HIS A 291 16.32 4.94 -0.59
N VAL A 292 17.59 4.92 -1.01
CA VAL A 292 18.28 6.09 -1.54
C VAL A 292 18.84 5.72 -2.90
N LEU A 293 18.49 6.48 -3.95
CA LEU A 293 18.95 6.16 -5.30
C LEU A 293 20.46 6.10 -5.41
N GLY A 294 20.96 5.10 -6.13
CA GLY A 294 22.40 4.89 -6.31
C GLY A 294 23.11 4.32 -5.07
N ARG A 295 22.42 4.09 -3.95
CA ARG A 295 22.99 3.41 -2.78
C ARG A 295 22.75 1.91 -2.89
N ALA A 296 23.82 1.13 -2.93
CA ALA A 296 23.74 -0.32 -2.79
C ALA A 296 23.46 -0.71 -1.33
N PRO A 297 22.75 -1.82 -1.06
CA PRO A 297 22.59 -2.33 0.30
C PRO A 297 23.94 -2.61 0.97
N SER A 298 24.05 -2.20 2.23
CA SER A 298 25.17 -2.53 3.11
C SER A 298 25.30 -4.05 3.28
N PRO A 299 26.46 -4.55 3.74
CA PRO A 299 26.65 -5.99 3.94
C PRO A 299 25.61 -6.63 4.88
N GLU A 300 25.17 -5.91 5.92
CA GLU A 300 24.15 -6.38 6.86
C GLU A 300 22.75 -6.40 6.22
N GLU A 301 22.34 -5.30 5.58
CA GLU A 301 21.07 -5.23 4.84
C GLU A 301 20.98 -6.30 3.75
N ARG A 302 22.12 -6.59 3.09
CA ARG A 302 22.22 -7.64 2.07
C ARG A 302 22.09 -9.02 2.68
N THR A 303 22.75 -9.30 3.80
CA THR A 303 22.58 -10.56 4.53
C THR A 303 21.10 -10.78 4.85
N ASP A 304 20.44 -9.78 5.45
CA ASP A 304 19.04 -9.92 5.86
C ASP A 304 18.13 -10.20 4.65
N LEU A 305 18.37 -9.52 3.53
CA LEU A 305 17.62 -9.74 2.30
C LEU A 305 17.85 -11.13 1.70
N LEU A 306 19.10 -11.62 1.71
CA LEU A 306 19.44 -12.96 1.24
C LEU A 306 18.82 -14.04 2.14
N ASP A 307 18.81 -13.83 3.45
CA ASP A 307 18.19 -14.72 4.42
C ASP A 307 16.66 -14.80 4.20
N ALA A 308 16.01 -13.64 4.01
CA ALA A 308 14.59 -13.54 3.69
C ALA A 308 14.25 -14.23 2.35
N TRP A 309 15.07 -14.02 1.32
CA TRP A 309 14.91 -14.69 0.03
C TRP A 309 15.02 -16.21 0.17
N MET A 310 16.05 -16.70 0.88
CA MET A 310 16.21 -18.14 1.13
C MET A 310 14.98 -18.73 1.82
N GLU A 311 14.42 -18.05 2.82
CA GLU A 311 13.22 -18.51 3.52
C GLU A 311 11.99 -18.60 2.60
N GLY A 312 11.92 -17.75 1.57
CA GLY A 312 10.88 -17.80 0.55
C GLY A 312 11.01 -18.97 -0.44
N THR A 313 12.15 -19.66 -0.49
CA THR A 313 12.36 -20.82 -1.37
C THR A 313 12.04 -22.14 -0.69
N ASP A 314 11.54 -23.13 -1.46
CA ASP A 314 11.25 -24.48 -0.94
C ASP A 314 12.47 -25.18 -0.32
N ALA A 315 13.68 -24.89 -0.83
CA ALA A 315 14.92 -25.43 -0.31
C ALA A 315 15.40 -24.69 0.95
N GLY A 316 15.42 -23.36 0.94
CA GLY A 316 15.91 -22.58 2.06
C GLY A 316 14.98 -22.62 3.27
N ALA A 317 13.66 -22.77 3.05
CA ALA A 317 12.68 -22.97 4.13
C ALA A 317 12.88 -24.27 4.92
N ARG A 318 13.60 -25.27 4.37
CA ARG A 318 13.95 -26.52 5.07
C ARG A 318 15.14 -26.37 6.02
N LEU A 319 15.91 -25.29 5.90
CA LEU A 319 17.07 -25.04 6.76
C LEU A 319 16.64 -24.40 8.08
N PRO A 320 17.30 -24.77 9.20
CA PRO A 320 17.20 -24.01 10.43
C PRO A 320 17.66 -22.56 10.23
N ALA A 321 16.97 -21.60 10.86
CA ALA A 321 17.27 -20.16 10.72
C ALA A 321 18.75 -19.80 10.95
N PRO A 322 19.48 -20.35 11.96
CA PRO A 322 20.91 -20.04 12.15
C PRO A 322 21.80 -20.50 10.98
N GLU A 323 21.47 -21.63 10.36
CA GLU A 323 22.22 -22.17 9.22
C GLU A 323 21.94 -21.36 7.95
N ARG A 324 20.68 -20.96 7.76
CA ARG A 324 20.26 -20.07 6.67
C ARG A 324 20.96 -18.71 6.76
N ARG A 325 20.95 -18.10 7.95
CA ARG A 325 21.67 -16.85 8.25
C ARG A 325 23.17 -16.98 7.98
N ALA A 326 23.82 -18.06 8.42
CA ALA A 326 25.24 -18.28 8.16
C ALA A 326 25.56 -18.41 6.65
N CYS A 327 24.65 -18.99 5.86
CA CYS A 327 24.80 -19.04 4.41
C CYS A 327 24.64 -17.65 3.77
N ALA A 328 23.66 -16.87 4.22
CA ALA A 328 23.43 -15.50 3.77
C ALA A 328 24.63 -14.58 4.11
N ASP A 329 25.20 -14.69 5.31
CA ASP A 329 26.41 -13.96 5.72
C ASP A 329 27.62 -14.33 4.85
N LEU A 330 27.81 -15.63 4.62
CA LEU A 330 28.88 -16.11 3.75
C LEU A 330 28.73 -15.58 2.32
N ALA A 331 27.50 -15.56 1.80
CA ALA A 331 27.19 -15.02 0.48
C ALA A 331 27.41 -13.51 0.42
N SER A 332 26.90 -12.74 1.39
CA SER A 332 27.08 -11.29 1.50
C SER A 332 28.57 -10.89 1.52
N GLY A 333 29.41 -11.70 2.17
CA GLY A 333 30.87 -11.57 2.18
C GLY A 333 31.57 -11.88 0.85
N GLY A 334 30.85 -12.22 -0.22
CA GLY A 334 31.38 -12.49 -1.55
C GLY A 334 31.98 -13.89 -1.69
N ALA A 335 31.57 -14.86 -0.87
CA ALA A 335 32.07 -16.22 -0.99
C ALA A 335 31.70 -16.84 -2.36
N PRO A 336 32.62 -17.57 -2.99
CA PRO A 336 32.33 -18.21 -4.27
C PRO A 336 31.29 -19.32 -4.10
N ARG A 337 30.55 -19.62 -5.17
CA ARG A 337 29.55 -20.70 -5.22
C ARG A 337 29.99 -22.03 -4.63
N SER A 338 31.25 -22.40 -4.80
CA SER A 338 31.81 -23.65 -4.25
C SER A 338 31.82 -23.68 -2.72
N ALA A 339 32.06 -22.55 -2.07
CA ALA A 339 32.03 -22.41 -0.62
C ALA A 339 30.59 -22.40 -0.09
N LEU A 340 29.69 -21.69 -0.78
CA LEU A 340 28.25 -21.68 -0.46
C LEU A 340 27.65 -23.09 -0.53
N ARG A 341 27.93 -23.82 -1.62
CA ARG A 341 27.50 -25.20 -1.79
C ARG A 341 28.01 -26.11 -0.67
N ARG A 342 29.28 -25.95 -0.28
CA ARG A 342 29.84 -26.73 0.83
C ARG A 342 29.08 -26.45 2.13
N ARG A 343 28.83 -25.18 2.45
CA ARG A 343 28.10 -24.77 3.66
C ARG A 343 26.65 -25.29 3.65
N LEU A 344 25.95 -25.18 2.52
CA LEU A 344 24.59 -25.71 2.36
C LEU A 344 24.55 -27.24 2.52
N GLY A 345 25.57 -27.94 2.01
CA GLY A 345 25.73 -29.38 2.21
C GLY A 345 26.01 -29.76 3.67
N GLU A 346 26.84 -28.99 4.38
CA GLU A 346 27.07 -29.14 5.82
C GLU A 346 25.78 -28.90 6.63
N ALA A 347 24.91 -28.00 6.17
CA ALA A 347 23.60 -27.72 6.74
C ALA A 347 22.52 -28.77 6.39
N GLY A 348 22.87 -29.82 5.63
CA GLY A 348 22.00 -30.97 5.35
C GLY A 348 21.12 -30.86 4.11
N LEU A 349 21.38 -29.91 3.19
CA LEU A 349 20.66 -29.85 1.91
C LEU A 349 21.19 -30.86 0.89
N ALA A 350 20.28 -31.39 0.08
CA ALA A 350 20.62 -32.26 -1.05
C ALA A 350 21.49 -31.50 -2.08
N SER A 351 22.35 -32.22 -2.82
CA SER A 351 23.31 -31.58 -3.73
C SER A 351 22.67 -30.71 -4.81
N GLU A 352 21.50 -31.08 -5.32
CA GLU A 352 20.80 -30.33 -6.38
C GLU A 352 20.17 -29.03 -5.83
N ASP A 353 19.46 -29.14 -4.70
CA ASP A 353 18.90 -28.01 -3.96
C ASP A 353 20.01 -27.03 -3.52
N GLY A 354 21.09 -27.57 -2.96
CA GLY A 354 22.25 -26.79 -2.51
C GLY A 354 22.97 -26.10 -3.66
N GLU A 355 23.05 -26.72 -4.84
CA GLU A 355 23.62 -26.11 -6.05
C GLU A 355 22.74 -24.95 -6.56
N THR A 356 21.42 -25.15 -6.58
CA THR A 356 20.45 -24.13 -7.01
C THR A 356 20.44 -22.92 -6.07
N LEU A 357 20.40 -23.16 -4.76
CA LEU A 357 20.48 -22.10 -3.76
C LEU A 357 21.82 -21.36 -3.78
N ALA A 358 22.95 -22.08 -3.90
CA ALA A 358 24.26 -21.45 -4.00
C ALA A 358 24.36 -20.56 -5.25
N ALA A 359 23.77 -20.97 -6.37
CA ALA A 359 23.69 -20.17 -7.58
C ALA A 359 22.91 -18.87 -7.34
N GLY A 360 21.70 -18.99 -6.79
CA GLY A 360 20.83 -17.85 -6.53
C GLY A 360 21.46 -16.86 -5.53
N LEU A 361 22.09 -17.35 -4.47
CA LEU A 361 22.82 -16.51 -3.51
C LEU A 361 23.97 -15.75 -4.16
N GLU A 362 24.77 -16.40 -5.02
CA GLU A 362 25.87 -15.76 -5.73
C GLU A 362 25.37 -14.69 -6.72
N ASP A 363 24.30 -15.01 -7.47
CA ASP A 363 23.70 -14.10 -8.44
C ASP A 363 23.06 -12.88 -7.79
N LEU A 364 22.29 -13.08 -6.72
CA LEU A 364 21.71 -12.01 -5.92
C LEU A 364 22.78 -11.14 -5.27
N THR A 365 23.80 -11.74 -4.66
CA THR A 365 24.92 -10.99 -4.05
C THR A 365 25.59 -10.09 -5.08
N ARG A 366 25.84 -10.62 -6.29
CA ARG A 366 26.43 -9.84 -7.38
C ARG A 366 25.53 -8.70 -7.80
N ALA A 367 24.23 -8.95 -7.97
CA ALA A 367 23.27 -7.96 -8.42
C ALA A 367 22.99 -6.86 -7.38
N LEU A 368 23.05 -7.20 -6.09
CA LEU A 368 22.91 -6.28 -4.95
C LEU A 368 24.23 -5.56 -4.60
N GLY A 369 25.36 -6.01 -5.13
CA GLY A 369 26.68 -5.45 -4.86
C GLY A 369 26.92 -4.07 -5.48
N SER A 370 26.13 -3.70 -6.50
CA SER A 370 26.20 -2.41 -7.19
C SER A 370 24.80 -1.86 -7.45
N ASN A 371 24.66 -0.54 -7.50
CA ASN A 371 23.40 0.13 -7.84
C ASN A 371 23.63 1.07 -9.03
N ALA A 372 23.00 0.75 -10.17
CA ALA A 372 23.13 1.50 -11.42
C ALA A 372 21.95 2.46 -11.68
N GLU A 373 21.10 2.74 -10.67
CA GLU A 373 19.88 3.52 -10.84
C GLU A 373 20.15 4.94 -11.34
N LEU A 374 21.16 5.62 -10.77
CA LEU A 374 21.55 6.97 -11.19
C LEU A 374 22.16 6.98 -12.60
N ASP A 375 22.98 5.98 -12.94
CA ASP A 375 23.55 5.84 -14.28
C ASP A 375 22.47 5.56 -15.33
N ALA A 376 21.47 4.75 -14.98
CA ALA A 376 20.33 4.48 -15.86
C ALA A 376 19.48 5.72 -16.10
N LEU A 377 19.30 6.59 -15.09
CA LEU A 377 18.63 7.88 -15.27
C LEU A 377 19.37 8.79 -16.24
N VAL A 378 20.68 8.93 -16.08
CA VAL A 378 21.53 9.71 -17.00
C VAL A 378 21.43 9.14 -18.42
N HIS A 379 21.59 7.82 -18.57
CA HIS A 379 21.46 7.13 -19.85
C HIS A 379 20.08 7.36 -20.50
N ALA A 380 19.01 7.41 -19.71
CA ALA A 380 17.67 7.72 -20.19
C ALA A 380 17.54 9.20 -20.62
N LEU A 381 18.13 10.14 -19.88
CA LEU A 381 18.18 11.56 -20.22
C LEU A 381 18.97 11.84 -21.51
N ASP A 382 19.99 11.02 -21.79
CA ASP A 382 20.72 11.04 -23.06
C ASP A 382 19.92 10.48 -24.25
N GLY A 383 18.65 10.11 -24.05
CA GLY A 383 17.76 9.58 -25.08
C GLY A 383 18.07 8.14 -25.50
N ALA A 384 18.85 7.40 -24.69
CA ALA A 384 19.26 6.05 -25.03
C ALA A 384 18.24 4.98 -24.57
N PHE A 385 18.35 3.79 -25.14
CA PHE A 385 17.45 2.68 -24.83
C PHE A 385 17.69 2.15 -23.41
N VAL A 386 16.68 2.28 -22.54
CA VAL A 386 16.67 1.71 -21.18
C VAL A 386 16.20 0.24 -21.26
N PRO A 387 17.03 -0.73 -20.86
CA PRO A 387 16.69 -2.16 -20.94
C PRO A 387 15.42 -2.51 -20.14
N PRO A 388 14.56 -3.41 -20.64
CA PRO A 388 13.36 -3.80 -19.93
C PRO A 388 13.64 -4.76 -18.76
N ALA A 389 12.75 -4.77 -17.79
CA ALA A 389 12.75 -5.72 -16.67
C ALA A 389 11.32 -6.10 -16.27
N PRO A 390 11.07 -7.32 -15.76
CA PRO A 390 9.81 -7.58 -15.10
C PRO A 390 9.70 -6.70 -13.85
N GLY A 391 8.50 -6.22 -13.52
CA GLY A 391 8.24 -5.68 -12.18
C GLY A 391 7.71 -6.77 -11.23
N GLY A 392 7.93 -6.58 -9.93
CA GLY A 392 7.61 -7.55 -8.90
C GLY A 392 8.42 -7.36 -7.63
N ASP A 393 8.25 -8.29 -6.70
CA ASP A 393 8.96 -8.31 -5.40
C ASP A 393 10.31 -9.03 -5.54
N VAL A 394 11.38 -8.48 -4.96
CA VAL A 394 12.74 -9.06 -5.04
C VAL A 394 12.83 -10.47 -4.44
N LEU A 395 12.03 -10.75 -3.40
CA LEU A 395 12.00 -12.05 -2.71
C LEU A 395 11.37 -13.14 -3.59
N ARG A 396 10.45 -12.76 -4.48
CA ARG A 396 9.73 -13.71 -5.37
C ARG A 396 10.27 -13.73 -6.79
N ARG A 397 10.72 -12.58 -7.30
CA ARG A 397 11.19 -12.35 -8.68
C ARG A 397 12.55 -11.66 -8.66
N PRO A 398 13.64 -12.37 -8.30
CA PRO A 398 14.97 -11.77 -8.23
C PRO A 398 15.45 -11.22 -9.59
N GLU A 399 14.80 -11.61 -10.70
CA GLU A 399 15.06 -11.11 -12.06
C GLU A 399 14.74 -9.61 -12.22
N ILE A 400 14.11 -8.95 -11.23
CA ILE A 400 14.01 -7.49 -11.18
C ILE A 400 15.37 -6.81 -10.98
N LEU A 401 16.37 -7.53 -10.49
CA LEU A 401 17.73 -7.03 -10.33
C LEU A 401 18.58 -7.25 -11.59
N PRO A 402 19.54 -6.36 -11.90
CA PRO A 402 19.76 -5.07 -11.24
C PRO A 402 18.61 -4.09 -11.53
N THR A 403 18.40 -3.12 -10.64
CA THR A 403 17.50 -1.98 -10.85
C THR A 403 18.11 -0.98 -11.84
N GLY A 404 17.40 0.11 -12.17
CA GLY A 404 17.75 1.01 -13.27
C GLY A 404 17.21 0.55 -14.62
N ARG A 405 16.09 -0.18 -14.63
CA ARG A 405 15.52 -0.78 -15.85
C ARG A 405 14.05 -0.38 -16.06
N ASN A 406 13.59 -0.52 -17.30
CA ASN A 406 12.26 -0.12 -17.71
C ASN A 406 11.23 -1.23 -17.46
N LEU A 407 10.45 -1.12 -16.39
CA LEU A 407 9.54 -2.19 -15.93
C LEU A 407 8.45 -2.52 -16.94
N TYR A 408 8.18 -3.81 -17.15
CA TYR A 408 6.97 -4.32 -17.78
C TYR A 408 6.21 -5.19 -16.80
N ALA A 409 4.90 -5.31 -17.01
CA ALA A 409 4.04 -6.04 -16.08
C ALA A 409 3.82 -7.50 -16.50
N PHE A 410 3.05 -7.79 -17.56
CA PHE A 410 2.54 -9.14 -17.81
C PHE A 410 1.98 -9.35 -19.22
N ASP A 411 1.74 -10.63 -19.58
CA ASP A 411 0.88 -11.02 -20.71
C ASP A 411 -0.55 -11.25 -20.21
N PRO A 412 -1.53 -10.38 -20.56
CA PRO A 412 -2.91 -10.50 -20.09
C PRO A 412 -3.64 -11.75 -20.60
N TYR A 413 -3.14 -12.43 -21.64
CA TYR A 413 -3.75 -13.66 -22.13
C TYR A 413 -3.32 -14.91 -21.33
N ARG A 414 -2.27 -14.80 -20.52
CA ARG A 414 -1.73 -15.92 -19.72
C ARG A 414 -2.05 -15.84 -18.24
N MET A 415 -2.77 -14.80 -17.81
CA MET A 415 -3.19 -14.61 -16.43
C MET A 415 -4.65 -15.08 -16.23
N PRO A 416 -4.95 -15.88 -15.21
CA PRO A 416 -4.05 -16.36 -14.16
C PRO A 416 -3.21 -17.55 -14.64
N SER A 417 -1.97 -17.68 -14.13
CA SER A 417 -1.13 -18.83 -14.45
C SER A 417 -1.66 -20.12 -13.79
N ALA A 418 -1.27 -21.30 -14.30
CA ALA A 418 -1.68 -22.57 -13.70
C ALA A 418 -1.22 -22.73 -12.23
N ALA A 419 -0.08 -22.13 -11.87
CA ALA A 419 0.38 -22.10 -10.48
C ALA A 419 -0.52 -21.18 -9.62
N ALA A 420 -0.85 -19.99 -10.13
CA ALA A 420 -1.78 -19.06 -9.49
C ALA A 420 -3.18 -19.67 -9.29
N VAL A 421 -3.67 -20.50 -10.22
CA VAL A 421 -4.96 -21.20 -10.05
C VAL A 421 -4.93 -22.17 -8.88
N ARG A 422 -3.85 -22.96 -8.74
CA ARG A 422 -3.69 -23.86 -7.59
C ARG A 422 -3.55 -23.08 -6.28
N GLU A 423 -2.76 -22.01 -6.29
CA GLU A 423 -2.56 -21.15 -5.14
C GLU A 423 -3.88 -20.48 -4.72
N GLY A 424 -4.62 -19.88 -5.65
CA GLY A 424 -5.92 -19.26 -5.39
C GLY A 424 -6.93 -20.23 -4.79
N ARG A 425 -6.94 -21.50 -5.21
CA ARG A 425 -7.77 -22.54 -4.58
C ARG A 425 -7.39 -22.76 -3.11
N LEU A 426 -6.10 -22.91 -2.81
CA LEU A 426 -5.63 -23.08 -1.43
C LEU A 426 -5.97 -21.86 -0.57
N GLN A 427 -5.87 -20.64 -1.11
CA GLN A 427 -6.24 -19.44 -0.36
C GLN A 427 -7.75 -19.31 -0.15
N ALA A 428 -8.57 -19.75 -1.11
CA ALA A 428 -10.02 -19.81 -0.93
C ALA A 428 -10.38 -20.81 0.18
N GLU A 429 -9.76 -21.99 0.21
CA GLU A 429 -9.96 -22.99 1.25
C GLU A 429 -9.57 -22.46 2.64
N ARG A 430 -8.46 -21.73 2.76
CA ARG A 430 -8.05 -21.09 4.04
C ARG A 430 -9.01 -20.02 4.51
N LEU A 431 -9.45 -19.14 3.61
CA LEU A 431 -10.40 -18.09 3.93
C LEU A 431 -11.73 -18.70 4.41
N LEU A 432 -12.22 -19.73 3.72
CA LEU A 432 -13.44 -20.43 4.13
C LEU A 432 -13.28 -21.13 5.48
N ALA A 433 -12.14 -21.78 5.73
CA ALA A 433 -11.85 -22.41 7.01
C ALA A 433 -11.85 -21.37 8.15
N ARG A 434 -11.13 -20.26 7.99
CA ARG A 434 -11.08 -19.20 9.00
C ARG A 434 -12.48 -18.63 9.29
N LEU A 435 -13.24 -18.30 8.25
CA LEU A 435 -14.58 -17.74 8.42
C LEU A 435 -15.56 -18.73 9.05
N SER A 436 -15.43 -20.02 8.74
CA SER A 436 -16.27 -21.07 9.33
C SER A 436 -15.95 -21.31 10.80
N ASP A 437 -14.66 -21.26 11.17
CA ASP A 437 -14.23 -21.39 12.57
C ASP A 437 -14.74 -20.23 13.43
N ASP A 438 -14.75 -19.01 12.87
CA ASP A 438 -15.20 -17.80 13.58
C ASP A 438 -16.75 -17.72 13.69
N ARG A 439 -17.49 -18.18 12.67
CA ARG A 439 -18.95 -18.00 12.58
C ARG A 439 -19.78 -19.26 12.83
N GLY A 440 -19.17 -20.44 12.82
CA GLY A 440 -19.84 -21.74 12.94
C GLY A 440 -20.48 -22.26 11.65
N ASP A 441 -20.81 -21.38 10.70
CA ASP A 441 -21.36 -21.71 9.38
C ASP A 441 -20.47 -21.13 8.25
N PRO A 442 -20.40 -21.79 7.08
CA PRO A 442 -19.65 -21.28 5.93
C PRO A 442 -20.31 -20.00 5.38
N PRO A 443 -19.51 -19.01 4.92
CA PRO A 443 -20.06 -17.78 4.37
C PRO A 443 -20.85 -18.04 3.09
N ARG A 444 -21.99 -17.37 2.95
CA ARG A 444 -22.82 -17.41 1.74
C ARG A 444 -22.44 -16.31 0.76
N SER A 445 -21.92 -15.17 1.25
CA SER A 445 -21.47 -14.07 0.42
C SER A 445 -20.25 -13.34 1.00
N LEU A 446 -19.31 -12.96 0.15
CA LEU A 446 -18.10 -12.21 0.52
C LEU A 446 -17.94 -10.94 -0.31
N GLY A 447 -17.49 -9.87 0.31
CA GLY A 447 -17.00 -8.67 -0.39
C GLY A 447 -15.48 -8.75 -0.54
N ILE A 448 -14.96 -8.77 -1.77
CA ILE A 448 -13.52 -8.93 -2.03
C ILE A 448 -12.99 -7.75 -2.83
N VAL A 449 -11.90 -7.16 -2.34
CA VAL A 449 -11.13 -6.15 -3.06
C VAL A 449 -10.06 -6.81 -3.92
N LEU A 450 -9.98 -6.44 -5.20
CA LEU A 450 -8.87 -6.82 -6.08
C LEU A 450 -8.09 -5.59 -6.56
N TRP A 451 -6.77 -5.63 -6.38
CA TRP A 451 -5.85 -4.62 -6.90
C TRP A 451 -5.12 -5.14 -8.15
N GLY A 452 -4.61 -4.21 -8.95
CA GLY A 452 -3.74 -4.56 -10.07
C GLY A 452 -2.42 -5.14 -9.56
N SER A 453 -1.83 -4.53 -8.54
CA SER A 453 -0.46 -4.82 -8.13
C SER A 453 -0.25 -6.23 -7.57
N ASP A 454 -1.09 -6.67 -6.62
CA ASP A 454 -1.02 -8.02 -6.03
C ASP A 454 -1.25 -9.12 -7.08
N ASN A 455 -2.20 -8.90 -8.00
CA ASN A 455 -2.44 -9.81 -9.13
C ASN A 455 -1.23 -9.88 -10.08
N LEU A 456 -0.55 -8.77 -10.34
CA LEU A 456 0.65 -8.74 -11.19
C LEU A 456 1.87 -9.38 -10.53
N LYS A 457 2.05 -9.16 -9.22
CA LYS A 457 3.11 -9.77 -8.43
C LYS A 457 2.98 -11.29 -8.34
N ARG A 458 1.75 -11.81 -8.45
CA ARG A 458 1.42 -13.22 -8.17
C ARG A 458 0.70 -13.91 -9.32
N ASP A 459 0.92 -13.43 -10.54
CA ASP A 459 0.43 -14.03 -11.78
C ASP A 459 -1.08 -14.38 -11.77
N GLY A 460 -1.88 -13.58 -11.06
CA GLY A 460 -3.34 -13.72 -10.92
C GLY A 460 -3.81 -14.66 -9.81
N ALA A 461 -3.02 -14.97 -8.77
CA ALA A 461 -3.50 -15.79 -7.66
C ALA A 461 -4.75 -15.19 -6.93
N PRO A 462 -4.82 -13.87 -6.64
CA PRO A 462 -6.00 -13.27 -6.02
C PRO A 462 -7.29 -13.38 -6.85
N LEU A 463 -7.23 -13.14 -8.17
CA LEU A 463 -8.42 -13.34 -9.02
C LEU A 463 -8.80 -14.83 -9.10
N ALA A 464 -7.82 -15.75 -9.08
CA ALA A 464 -8.09 -17.17 -9.08
C ALA A 464 -8.73 -17.65 -7.76
N GLN A 465 -8.43 -16.99 -6.64
CA GLN A 465 -9.12 -17.20 -5.36
C GLN A 465 -10.60 -16.87 -5.48
N VAL A 466 -10.95 -15.75 -6.12
CA VAL A 466 -12.36 -15.39 -6.39
C VAL A 466 -13.05 -16.44 -7.26
N LEU A 467 -12.40 -16.90 -8.33
CA LEU A 467 -12.95 -17.96 -9.18
C LEU A 467 -13.17 -19.24 -8.36
N ALA A 468 -12.20 -19.63 -7.54
CA ALA A 468 -12.32 -20.80 -6.68
C ALA A 468 -13.52 -20.66 -5.72
N LEU A 469 -13.72 -19.52 -5.05
CA LEU A 469 -14.86 -19.28 -4.16
C LEU A 469 -16.21 -19.48 -4.86
N ILE A 470 -16.37 -18.91 -6.06
CA ILE A 470 -17.57 -19.08 -6.91
C ILE A 470 -17.74 -20.54 -7.39
N GLY A 471 -16.67 -21.32 -7.42
CA GLY A 471 -16.63 -22.66 -7.98
C GLY A 471 -16.48 -22.64 -9.51
N ALA A 472 -15.61 -21.77 -9.99
CA ALA A 472 -15.28 -21.57 -11.39
C ALA A 472 -13.75 -21.64 -11.59
N GLU A 473 -13.34 -21.75 -12.85
CA GLU A 473 -11.94 -21.77 -13.25
C GLU A 473 -11.75 -21.07 -14.61
N PRO A 474 -10.54 -20.56 -14.90
CA PRO A 474 -10.26 -19.94 -16.19
C PRO A 474 -10.27 -20.96 -17.32
N ARG A 475 -10.84 -20.57 -18.46
CA ARG A 475 -10.83 -21.32 -19.71
C ARG A 475 -9.82 -20.69 -20.66
N PHE A 476 -8.95 -21.52 -21.22
CA PHE A 476 -7.97 -21.14 -22.24
C PHE A 476 -8.32 -21.75 -23.59
N ASP A 477 -8.05 -21.04 -24.67
CA ASP A 477 -8.16 -21.58 -26.03
C ASP A 477 -7.01 -22.56 -26.36
N ALA A 478 -7.04 -23.18 -27.55
CA ALA A 478 -6.01 -24.12 -27.97
C ALA A 478 -4.60 -23.51 -28.11
N TYR A 479 -4.48 -22.16 -28.12
CA TYR A 479 -3.22 -21.43 -28.13
C TYR A 479 -2.78 -20.99 -26.72
N GLY A 480 -3.51 -21.38 -25.68
CA GLY A 480 -3.22 -21.02 -24.30
C GLY A 480 -3.60 -19.58 -23.95
N ARG A 481 -4.50 -18.95 -24.72
CA ARG A 481 -5.00 -17.60 -24.42
C ARG A 481 -6.29 -17.66 -23.62
N LEU A 482 -6.39 -16.84 -22.58
CA LEU A 482 -7.59 -16.71 -21.76
C LEU A 482 -8.78 -16.35 -22.64
N CYS A 483 -9.86 -17.13 -22.56
CA CYS A 483 -11.04 -16.98 -23.40
C CYS A 483 -12.37 -17.09 -22.63
N GLY A 484 -12.33 -17.08 -21.30
CA GLY A 484 -13.52 -17.02 -20.46
C GLY A 484 -13.43 -17.87 -19.20
N ALA A 485 -14.57 -18.10 -18.55
CA ALA A 485 -14.70 -18.99 -17.40
C ALA A 485 -15.34 -20.34 -17.78
N ARG A 486 -15.16 -21.35 -16.93
CA ARG A 486 -16.04 -22.54 -16.85
C ARG A 486 -16.40 -22.82 -15.39
N LEU A 487 -17.60 -23.34 -15.15
CA LEU A 487 -17.99 -23.79 -13.82
C LEU A 487 -17.43 -25.17 -13.52
N ILE A 488 -17.01 -25.34 -12.27
CA ILE A 488 -16.74 -26.64 -11.66
C ILE A 488 -18.10 -27.21 -11.22
N PRO A 489 -18.45 -28.45 -11.60
CA PRO A 489 -19.64 -29.14 -11.11
C PRO A 489 -19.69 -29.21 -9.58
N LEU A 490 -20.88 -29.15 -8.97
CA LEU A 490 -21.03 -29.13 -7.50
C LEU A 490 -20.47 -30.40 -6.82
N ASP A 491 -20.56 -31.56 -7.47
CA ASP A 491 -20.02 -32.83 -7.00
C ASP A 491 -18.49 -32.83 -6.97
N GLU A 492 -17.84 -32.17 -7.93
CA GLU A 492 -16.40 -31.94 -7.93
C GLU A 492 -15.98 -30.83 -6.95
N LEU A 493 -16.79 -29.77 -6.82
CA LEU A 493 -16.53 -28.64 -5.93
C LEU A 493 -16.58 -29.06 -4.44
N GLY A 494 -17.45 -30.00 -4.10
CA GLY A 494 -17.54 -30.60 -2.76
C GLY A 494 -18.11 -29.68 -1.67
N ARG A 495 -18.65 -28.51 -2.04
CA ARG A 495 -19.26 -27.51 -1.15
C ARG A 495 -20.24 -26.62 -1.91
N SER A 496 -21.00 -25.81 -1.19
CA SER A 496 -21.77 -24.72 -1.79
C SER A 496 -20.86 -23.72 -2.50
N ARG A 497 -21.38 -23.11 -3.57
CA ARG A 497 -20.78 -21.90 -4.16
C ARG A 497 -20.83 -20.77 -3.14
N VAL A 498 -19.96 -19.79 -3.29
CA VAL A 498 -19.99 -18.56 -2.48
C VAL A 498 -20.31 -17.40 -3.41
N ASP A 499 -21.27 -16.56 -3.03
CA ASP A 499 -21.51 -15.31 -3.76
C ASP A 499 -20.38 -14.33 -3.48
N VAL A 500 -19.79 -13.73 -4.50
CA VAL A 500 -18.63 -12.85 -4.32
C VAL A 500 -18.87 -11.51 -4.99
N VAL A 501 -18.98 -10.47 -4.19
CA VAL A 501 -19.03 -9.08 -4.64
C VAL A 501 -17.60 -8.59 -4.78
N VAL A 502 -17.14 -8.45 -6.02
CA VAL A 502 -15.78 -8.03 -6.32
C VAL A 502 -15.74 -6.53 -6.55
N THR A 503 -14.95 -5.81 -5.77
CA THR A 503 -14.61 -4.41 -6.05
C THR A 503 -13.18 -4.30 -6.56
N THR A 504 -13.01 -3.83 -7.79
CA THR A 504 -11.70 -3.65 -8.40
C THR A 504 -11.21 -2.21 -8.25
N SER A 505 -9.90 -2.01 -8.16
CA SER A 505 -9.32 -0.66 -8.29
C SER A 505 -9.46 -0.16 -9.73
N GLY A 506 -9.43 1.17 -9.94
CA GLY A 506 -9.40 1.74 -11.30
C GLY A 506 -8.17 1.30 -12.09
N VAL A 507 -7.04 1.05 -11.40
CA VAL A 507 -5.83 0.49 -12.01
C VAL A 507 -6.07 -0.96 -12.49
N PHE A 508 -6.74 -1.79 -11.69
CA PHE A 508 -7.12 -3.14 -12.11
C PHE A 508 -8.00 -3.09 -13.37
N ARG A 509 -9.05 -2.26 -13.37
CA ARG A 509 -9.93 -2.08 -14.54
C ARG A 509 -9.13 -1.77 -15.81
N ASP A 510 -8.22 -0.80 -15.74
CA ASP A 510 -7.47 -0.30 -16.90
C ASP A 510 -6.43 -1.33 -17.41
N LEU A 511 -5.86 -2.13 -16.52
CA LEU A 511 -4.81 -3.09 -16.86
C LEU A 511 -5.35 -4.46 -17.24
N LEU A 512 -6.44 -4.91 -16.60
CA LEU A 512 -6.93 -6.28 -16.58
C LEU A 512 -8.38 -6.42 -17.10
N PRO A 513 -8.73 -5.88 -18.28
CA PRO A 513 -10.10 -5.96 -18.80
C PRO A 513 -10.52 -7.39 -19.14
N LEU A 514 -9.59 -8.26 -19.56
CA LEU A 514 -9.89 -9.67 -19.84
C LEU A 514 -10.26 -10.42 -18.56
N GLN A 515 -9.53 -10.17 -17.47
CA GLN A 515 -9.78 -10.77 -16.17
C GLN A 515 -11.07 -10.23 -15.53
N THR A 516 -11.38 -8.95 -15.74
CA THR A 516 -12.67 -8.37 -15.34
C THR A 516 -13.83 -9.11 -16.01
N ARG A 517 -13.73 -9.38 -17.31
CA ARG A 517 -14.73 -10.15 -18.07
C ARG A 517 -14.81 -11.60 -17.63
N LEU A 518 -13.67 -12.24 -17.34
CA LEU A 518 -13.58 -13.60 -16.78
C LEU A 518 -14.38 -13.72 -15.47
N LEU A 519 -14.20 -12.78 -14.54
CA LEU A 519 -14.93 -12.76 -13.27
C LEU A 519 -16.43 -12.53 -13.47
N ALA A 520 -16.80 -11.61 -14.37
CA ALA A 520 -18.20 -11.35 -14.71
C ALA A 520 -18.87 -12.55 -15.39
N GLU A 521 -18.15 -13.28 -16.26
CA GLU A 521 -18.65 -14.52 -16.87
C GLU A 521 -18.82 -15.63 -15.83
N ALA A 522 -17.88 -15.78 -14.90
CA ALA A 522 -17.99 -16.76 -13.81
C ALA A 522 -19.24 -16.51 -12.94
N ALA A 523 -19.48 -15.25 -12.57
CA ALA A 523 -20.68 -14.85 -11.81
C ALA A 523 -21.98 -15.13 -12.60
N TRP A 524 -22.00 -14.79 -13.90
CA TRP A 524 -23.14 -15.06 -14.77
C TRP A 524 -23.43 -16.55 -14.91
N LEU A 525 -22.39 -17.37 -15.13
CA LEU A 525 -22.56 -18.82 -15.22
C LEU A 525 -23.11 -19.39 -13.92
N ALA A 526 -22.55 -18.98 -12.77
CA ALA A 526 -23.03 -19.44 -11.46
C ALA A 526 -24.47 -19.02 -11.19
N ALA A 527 -24.86 -17.78 -11.51
CA ALA A 527 -26.24 -17.32 -11.32
C ALA A 527 -27.26 -18.05 -12.23
N SER A 528 -26.86 -18.38 -13.46
CA SER A 528 -27.74 -19.00 -14.45
C SER A 528 -27.79 -20.53 -14.39
N ALA A 529 -26.86 -21.17 -13.68
CA ALA A 529 -26.80 -22.62 -13.50
C ALA A 529 -28.10 -23.19 -12.89
N ASP A 530 -28.57 -24.33 -13.37
CA ASP A 530 -29.73 -25.03 -12.82
C ASP A 530 -29.32 -25.88 -11.60
N GLU A 531 -29.09 -25.20 -10.47
CA GLU A 531 -28.62 -25.80 -9.23
C GLU A 531 -29.53 -25.43 -8.04
N PRO A 532 -29.58 -26.28 -7.00
CA PRO A 532 -30.32 -25.96 -5.76
C PRO A 532 -29.85 -24.65 -5.14
N LEU A 533 -30.80 -23.81 -4.68
CA LEU A 533 -30.52 -22.46 -4.16
C LEU A 533 -29.69 -22.50 -2.85
N GLU A 534 -29.78 -23.59 -2.10
CA GLU A 534 -29.04 -23.82 -0.87
C GLU A 534 -27.55 -24.08 -1.15
N LEU A 535 -27.24 -24.70 -2.29
CA LEU A 535 -25.88 -25.00 -2.75
C LEU A 535 -25.32 -23.92 -3.69
N ASN A 536 -26.17 -23.02 -4.18
CA ASN A 536 -25.78 -21.92 -5.06
C ASN A 536 -26.34 -20.56 -4.57
N PRO A 537 -25.69 -19.94 -3.56
CA PRO A 537 -25.98 -18.59 -3.10
C PRO A 537 -25.93 -17.53 -4.21
N VAL A 538 -25.04 -17.66 -5.20
CA VAL A 538 -24.95 -16.71 -6.33
C VAL A 538 -26.29 -16.63 -7.07
N ARG A 539 -26.85 -17.79 -7.40
CA ARG A 539 -28.18 -17.91 -8.04
C ARG A 539 -29.30 -17.44 -7.12
N ALA A 540 -29.30 -17.89 -5.86
CA ALA A 540 -30.32 -17.53 -4.89
C ALA A 540 -30.43 -16.00 -4.72
N HIS A 541 -29.28 -15.34 -4.56
CA HIS A 541 -29.24 -13.88 -4.42
C HIS A 541 -29.58 -13.16 -5.72
N ALA A 542 -29.09 -13.64 -6.88
CA ALA A 542 -29.43 -13.04 -8.17
C ALA A 542 -30.93 -13.09 -8.47
N LEU A 543 -31.62 -14.19 -8.16
CA LEU A 543 -33.08 -14.28 -8.34
C LEU A 543 -33.82 -13.33 -7.40
N ALA A 544 -33.43 -13.28 -6.13
CA ALA A 544 -34.03 -12.36 -5.16
C ALA A 544 -33.83 -10.89 -5.53
N LEU A 545 -32.64 -10.53 -6.05
CA LEU A 545 -32.34 -9.17 -6.52
C LEU A 545 -33.08 -8.84 -7.83
N ALA A 546 -33.22 -9.81 -8.74
CA ALA A 546 -34.01 -9.63 -9.96
C ALA A 546 -35.47 -9.28 -9.64
N GLU A 547 -36.05 -9.97 -8.67
CA GLU A 547 -37.41 -9.70 -8.18
C GLU A 547 -37.50 -8.33 -7.47
N ALA A 548 -36.59 -8.06 -6.52
CA ALA A 548 -36.62 -6.81 -5.74
C ALA A 548 -36.42 -5.55 -6.60
N GLU A 549 -35.50 -5.61 -7.57
CA GLU A 549 -35.15 -4.47 -8.42
C GLU A 549 -35.96 -4.43 -9.74
N GLY A 550 -36.80 -5.44 -10.00
CA GLY A 550 -37.57 -5.54 -11.25
C GLY A 550 -36.70 -5.60 -12.51
N CYS A 551 -35.56 -6.29 -12.44
CA CYS A 551 -34.59 -6.39 -13.54
C CYS A 551 -34.42 -7.84 -14.06
N ASP A 552 -33.74 -8.00 -15.19
CA ASP A 552 -33.46 -9.33 -15.72
C ASP A 552 -32.36 -10.05 -14.90
N LEU A 553 -32.33 -11.38 -14.98
CA LEU A 553 -31.34 -12.19 -14.26
C LEU A 553 -29.90 -11.79 -14.64
N ARG A 554 -29.68 -11.34 -15.88
CA ARG A 554 -28.36 -10.94 -16.36
C ARG A 554 -27.85 -9.68 -15.65
N THR A 555 -28.73 -8.71 -15.41
CA THR A 555 -28.42 -7.52 -14.61
C THR A 555 -28.26 -7.91 -13.14
N ALA A 556 -29.15 -8.73 -12.59
CA ALA A 556 -29.09 -9.15 -11.19
C ALA A 556 -27.87 -10.04 -10.87
N ALA A 557 -27.25 -10.67 -11.87
CA ALA A 557 -26.05 -11.49 -11.75
C ALA A 557 -24.73 -10.70 -11.80
N LEU A 558 -24.76 -9.37 -11.96
CA LEU A 558 -23.55 -8.56 -11.95
C LEU A 558 -22.91 -8.58 -10.56
N ARG A 559 -21.60 -8.85 -10.50
CA ARG A 559 -20.82 -9.00 -9.26
C ARG A 559 -19.48 -8.28 -9.26
N VAL A 560 -19.05 -7.76 -10.40
CA VAL A 560 -17.76 -7.08 -10.55
C VAL A 560 -18.00 -5.59 -10.67
N PHE A 561 -17.46 -4.83 -9.74
CA PHE A 561 -17.71 -3.41 -9.56
C PHE A 561 -16.39 -2.62 -9.56
N SER A 562 -16.40 -1.40 -10.08
CA SER A 562 -15.25 -0.50 -10.08
C SER A 562 -15.67 0.97 -10.06
N ASN A 563 -14.69 1.85 -10.22
CA ASN A 563 -14.93 3.25 -10.51
C ASN A 563 -15.48 3.47 -11.93
N ALA A 564 -16.14 4.61 -12.14
CA ALA A 564 -16.42 5.14 -13.47
C ALA A 564 -15.14 5.23 -14.32
N ASP A 565 -15.28 5.12 -15.64
CA ASP A 565 -14.15 5.25 -16.57
C ASP A 565 -13.38 6.55 -16.34
N GLY A 566 -12.06 6.45 -16.22
CA GLY A 566 -11.18 7.59 -15.95
C GLY A 566 -11.19 8.10 -14.51
N ALA A 567 -11.96 7.50 -13.61
CA ALA A 567 -11.92 7.76 -12.17
C ALA A 567 -11.17 6.64 -11.41
N TYR A 568 -10.56 7.03 -10.29
CA TYR A 568 -9.78 6.17 -9.39
C TYR A 568 -10.12 6.50 -7.92
N GLY A 569 -9.98 5.51 -7.02
CA GLY A 569 -10.21 5.68 -5.58
C GLY A 569 -11.68 5.88 -5.18
N ALA A 570 -11.99 5.65 -3.91
CA ALA A 570 -13.27 5.92 -3.26
C ALA A 570 -13.30 7.26 -2.49
N ASN A 571 -12.19 7.99 -2.48
CA ASN A 571 -11.96 9.24 -1.75
C ASN A 571 -12.05 9.08 -0.22
N VAL A 572 -12.14 7.86 0.29
CA VAL A 572 -12.26 7.63 1.74
C VAL A 572 -10.95 8.00 2.42
N ASN A 573 -9.81 7.60 1.85
CA ASN A 573 -8.50 8.02 2.32
C ASN A 573 -8.30 9.55 2.31
N LEU A 574 -8.82 10.23 1.29
CA LEU A 574 -8.73 11.69 1.17
C LEU A 574 -9.58 12.39 2.24
N MET A 575 -10.77 11.87 2.53
CA MET A 575 -11.60 12.37 3.63
C MET A 575 -10.88 12.16 4.97
N VAL A 576 -10.26 10.99 5.17
CA VAL A 576 -9.45 10.66 6.36
C VAL A 576 -8.28 11.63 6.53
N ASP A 577 -7.46 11.82 5.50
CA ASP A 577 -6.31 12.72 5.55
C ASP A 577 -6.72 14.18 5.80
N ALA A 578 -7.89 14.60 5.32
CA ALA A 578 -8.37 15.97 5.50
C ALA A 578 -9.20 16.18 6.80
N SER A 579 -9.47 15.14 7.59
CA SER A 579 -10.40 15.21 8.73
C SER A 579 -11.83 15.64 8.35
N THR A 580 -12.25 15.46 7.10
CA THR A 580 -13.51 16.00 6.57
C THR A 580 -14.64 14.95 6.55
N TRP A 581 -15.05 14.48 7.72
CA TRP A 581 -16.27 13.68 7.94
C TRP A 581 -16.77 13.84 9.37
N GLU A 582 -18.09 13.82 9.56
CA GLU A 582 -18.70 13.84 10.89
C GLU A 582 -19.07 12.42 11.35
N ALA A 583 -19.71 11.64 10.46
CA ALA A 583 -20.11 10.27 10.73
C ALA A 583 -19.43 9.27 9.78
N SER A 584 -19.09 8.08 10.28
CA SER A 584 -18.50 6.99 9.47
C SER A 584 -19.37 6.57 8.27
N ASP A 585 -20.69 6.77 8.35
CA ASP A 585 -21.62 6.48 7.25
C ASP A 585 -21.32 7.31 5.98
N GLU A 586 -20.75 8.50 6.13
CA GLU A 586 -20.32 9.33 4.98
C GLU A 586 -19.20 8.66 4.19
N LEU A 587 -18.28 7.97 4.88
CA LEU A 587 -17.17 7.23 4.26
C LEU A 587 -17.72 6.05 3.43
N GLY A 588 -18.63 5.27 4.02
CA GLY A 588 -19.33 4.18 3.31
C GLY A 588 -20.15 4.69 2.11
N ALA A 589 -20.82 5.83 2.26
CA ALA A 589 -21.58 6.45 1.17
C ALA A 589 -20.67 6.95 0.03
N SER A 590 -19.50 7.52 0.36
CA SER A 590 -18.49 7.91 -0.64
C SER A 590 -18.02 6.70 -1.44
N PHE A 591 -17.70 5.60 -0.75
CA PHE A 591 -17.33 4.34 -1.38
C PHE A 591 -18.43 3.83 -2.31
N ALA A 592 -19.65 3.65 -1.81
CA ALA A 592 -20.75 3.07 -2.56
C ALA A 592 -21.10 3.86 -3.82
N ARG A 593 -21.08 5.19 -3.74
CA ARG A 593 -21.31 6.06 -4.90
C ARG A 593 -20.22 5.90 -5.95
N ARG A 594 -18.95 5.93 -5.54
CA ARG A 594 -17.82 5.92 -6.48
C ARG A 594 -17.52 4.54 -7.06
N LYS A 595 -17.92 3.46 -6.39
CA LYS A 595 -17.60 2.08 -6.75
C LYS A 595 -18.76 1.29 -7.37
N SER A 596 -19.96 1.86 -7.52
CA SER A 596 -21.15 1.15 -8.00
C SER A 596 -21.26 1.00 -9.53
N PHE A 597 -20.15 0.97 -10.26
CA PHE A 597 -20.14 0.72 -11.71
C PHE A 597 -19.87 -0.75 -11.99
N ALA A 598 -20.92 -1.47 -12.41
CA ALA A 598 -20.94 -2.91 -12.57
C ALA A 598 -20.51 -3.34 -13.99
N TYR A 599 -19.74 -4.42 -14.09
CA TYR A 599 -19.21 -4.97 -15.34
C TYR A 599 -19.94 -6.26 -15.75
N GLY A 600 -20.38 -6.30 -17.00
CA GLY A 600 -20.90 -7.51 -17.65
C GLY A 600 -19.80 -8.36 -18.31
N ALA A 601 -20.15 -9.58 -18.72
CA ALA A 601 -19.24 -10.49 -19.46
C ALA A 601 -18.79 -9.94 -20.83
N ASP A 602 -19.54 -8.97 -21.37
CA ASP A 602 -19.18 -8.20 -22.56
C ASP A 602 -18.13 -7.11 -22.30
N GLY A 603 -17.86 -6.79 -21.02
CA GLY A 603 -16.94 -5.75 -20.57
C GLY A 603 -17.59 -4.37 -20.42
N THR A 604 -18.91 -4.26 -20.60
CA THR A 604 -19.61 -2.98 -20.48
C THR A 604 -19.78 -2.61 -19.01
N ALA A 605 -19.37 -1.40 -18.64
CA ALA A 605 -19.58 -0.82 -17.32
C ALA A 605 -20.90 -0.04 -17.27
N LEU A 606 -21.74 -0.32 -16.27
CA LEU A 606 -23.01 0.37 -16.07
C LEU A 606 -23.16 0.79 -14.61
N HIS A 607 -23.57 2.04 -14.38
CA HIS A 607 -23.88 2.52 -13.04
C HIS A 607 -25.10 1.77 -12.47
N ARG A 608 -24.93 1.10 -11.33
CA ARG A 608 -25.90 0.19 -10.70
C ARG A 608 -25.91 0.33 -9.16
N PRO A 609 -26.24 1.51 -8.61
CA PRO A 609 -26.17 1.76 -7.18
C PRO A 609 -27.14 0.89 -6.36
N ALA A 610 -28.38 0.71 -6.80
CA ALA A 610 -29.37 -0.09 -6.06
C ALA A 610 -28.99 -1.58 -5.99
N LEU A 611 -28.55 -2.15 -7.11
CA LEU A 611 -28.01 -3.52 -7.15
C LEU A 611 -26.78 -3.66 -6.23
N PHE A 612 -25.86 -2.69 -6.26
CA PHE A 612 -24.68 -2.72 -5.41
C PHE A 612 -25.06 -2.71 -3.92
N GLN A 613 -25.99 -1.84 -3.52
CA GLN A 613 -26.51 -1.79 -2.15
C GLN A 613 -27.18 -3.10 -1.74
N GLY A 614 -28.02 -3.68 -2.60
CA GLY A 614 -28.65 -4.98 -2.33
C GLY A 614 -27.63 -6.11 -2.15
N LEU A 615 -26.51 -6.06 -2.86
CA LEU A 615 -25.41 -7.02 -2.68
C LEU A 615 -24.64 -6.80 -1.39
N LEU A 616 -24.31 -5.55 -1.06
CA LEU A 616 -23.62 -5.18 0.18
C LEU A 616 -24.41 -5.63 1.42
N ALA A 617 -25.73 -5.47 1.41
CA ALA A 617 -26.63 -5.93 2.48
C ALA A 617 -26.55 -7.45 2.72
N ARG A 618 -26.05 -8.23 1.75
CA ARG A 618 -25.91 -9.69 1.79
C ARG A 618 -24.49 -10.17 2.03
N VAL A 619 -23.49 -9.28 2.16
CA VAL A 619 -22.12 -9.66 2.48
C VAL A 619 -22.05 -10.18 3.92
N ASP A 620 -21.36 -11.30 4.15
CA ASP A 620 -21.10 -11.85 5.48
C ASP A 620 -19.79 -11.30 6.05
N ALA A 621 -18.75 -11.20 5.22
CA ALA A 621 -17.45 -10.65 5.58
C ALA A 621 -16.77 -9.98 4.37
N THR A 622 -15.86 -9.07 4.65
CA THR A 622 -15.03 -8.37 3.65
C THR A 622 -13.58 -8.84 3.71
N TYR A 623 -12.90 -8.87 2.57
CA TYR A 623 -11.56 -9.43 2.47
C TYR A 623 -10.68 -8.71 1.44
N GLN A 624 -9.39 -8.57 1.76
CA GLN A 624 -8.36 -8.11 0.83
C GLN A 624 -7.02 -8.82 1.08
N ASN A 625 -6.25 -9.06 0.01
CA ASN A 625 -4.89 -9.60 0.12
C ASN A 625 -3.86 -8.48 0.37
N LEU A 626 -2.81 -8.79 1.13
CA LEU A 626 -1.61 -7.97 1.20
C LEU A 626 -0.83 -8.05 -0.12
N GLU A 627 -0.30 -6.90 -0.52
CA GLU A 627 0.41 -6.76 -1.78
C GLU A 627 1.85 -7.27 -1.72
N SER A 628 2.60 -6.93 -0.68
CA SER A 628 4.02 -7.31 -0.51
C SER A 628 4.47 -7.16 0.94
N VAL A 629 5.65 -7.70 1.26
CA VAL A 629 6.20 -7.70 2.62
C VAL A 629 6.43 -6.28 3.15
N GLU A 630 6.93 -5.41 2.29
CA GLU A 630 7.28 -4.02 2.57
C GLU A 630 6.06 -3.09 2.70
N LEU A 631 4.89 -3.47 2.16
CA LEU A 631 3.70 -2.61 2.09
C LEU A 631 2.51 -3.32 2.75
N GLY A 632 2.29 -3.04 4.03
CA GLY A 632 1.15 -3.53 4.79
C GLY A 632 -0.04 -2.59 4.85
N VAL A 633 -1.02 -2.96 5.69
CA VAL A 633 -2.29 -2.23 5.83
C VAL A 633 -2.14 -0.86 6.47
N SER A 634 -1.06 -0.63 7.22
CA SER A 634 -0.73 0.67 7.82
C SER A 634 0.17 1.53 6.92
N ASP A 635 0.82 0.94 5.91
CA ASP A 635 1.76 1.64 5.02
C ASP A 635 1.05 2.39 3.89
N LEU A 636 -0.07 1.86 3.41
CA LEU A 636 -0.82 2.39 2.28
C LEU A 636 -2.26 2.76 2.70
N ASP A 637 -2.59 4.03 2.56
CA ASP A 637 -3.93 4.57 2.80
C ASP A 637 -4.97 4.01 1.81
N GLN A 638 -4.54 3.45 0.67
CA GLN A 638 -5.42 2.80 -0.30
C GLN A 638 -6.15 1.59 0.31
N TYR A 639 -5.61 0.89 1.30
CA TYR A 639 -6.35 -0.21 1.96
C TYR A 639 -7.55 0.32 2.74
N VAL A 640 -7.39 1.46 3.43
CA VAL A 640 -8.52 2.16 4.08
C VAL A 640 -9.53 2.62 3.02
N ASP A 641 -9.04 3.17 1.89
CA ASP A 641 -9.90 3.58 0.78
C ASP A 641 -10.73 2.42 0.22
N SER A 642 -10.11 1.25 0.04
CA SER A 642 -10.76 0.09 -0.58
C SER A 642 -11.45 -0.83 0.40
N LEU A 643 -10.71 -1.53 1.27
CA LEU A 643 -11.30 -2.48 2.20
C LEU A 643 -12.10 -1.76 3.27
N GLY A 644 -11.53 -0.73 3.90
CA GLY A 644 -12.24 0.06 4.91
C GLY A 644 -13.54 0.65 4.36
N GLY A 645 -13.48 1.30 3.20
CA GLY A 645 -14.66 1.83 2.51
C GLY A 645 -15.69 0.75 2.16
N LEU A 646 -15.27 -0.44 1.69
CA LEU A 646 -16.15 -1.57 1.41
C LEU A 646 -16.83 -2.10 2.68
N THR A 647 -16.07 -2.28 3.76
CA THR A 647 -16.57 -2.76 5.05
C THR A 647 -17.59 -1.78 5.62
N GLN A 648 -17.29 -0.47 5.62
CA GLN A 648 -18.22 0.54 6.11
C GLN A 648 -19.49 0.61 5.26
N ALA A 649 -19.36 0.53 3.92
CA ALA A 649 -20.52 0.48 3.04
C ALA A 649 -21.38 -0.77 3.27
N ALA A 650 -20.75 -1.93 3.52
CA ALA A 650 -21.46 -3.17 3.83
C ALA A 650 -22.16 -3.11 5.20
N ARG A 651 -21.53 -2.56 6.23
CA ARG A 651 -22.14 -2.35 7.56
C ARG A 651 -23.32 -1.39 7.51
N GLY A 652 -23.23 -0.32 6.71
CA GLY A 652 -24.36 0.60 6.51
C GLY A 652 -25.53 -0.01 5.73
N ALA A 653 -25.31 -1.08 4.96
CA ALA A 653 -26.33 -1.74 4.15
C ALA A 653 -26.91 -2.99 4.82
N ALA A 654 -26.16 -3.65 5.71
CA ALA A 654 -26.54 -4.92 6.33
C ALA A 654 -27.03 -4.72 7.78
N ASP A 655 -28.08 -5.45 8.17
CA ASP A 655 -28.58 -5.46 9.55
C ASP A 655 -27.70 -6.28 10.52
N ARG A 656 -26.58 -6.83 10.03
CA ARG A 656 -25.67 -7.72 10.76
C ARG A 656 -24.24 -7.19 10.76
N GLY A 657 -23.44 -7.64 11.72
CA GLY A 657 -22.00 -7.33 11.76
C GLY A 657 -21.25 -7.89 10.55
N VAL A 658 -20.46 -7.02 9.92
CA VAL A 658 -19.57 -7.37 8.80
C VAL A 658 -18.13 -7.13 9.25
N ASP A 659 -17.35 -8.19 9.29
CA ASP A 659 -15.94 -8.15 9.71
C ASP A 659 -15.01 -8.04 8.50
N ALA A 660 -13.85 -7.42 8.71
CA ALA A 660 -12.80 -7.30 7.71
C ALA A 660 -11.68 -8.30 7.96
N PHE A 661 -11.21 -8.95 6.90
CA PHE A 661 -10.12 -9.92 6.93
C PHE A 661 -9.02 -9.57 5.93
N ILE A 662 -7.80 -9.91 6.29
CA ILE A 662 -6.60 -9.73 5.47
C ILE A 662 -5.96 -11.08 5.17
N GLY A 663 -5.72 -11.34 3.90
CA GLY A 663 -4.87 -12.43 3.44
C GLY A 663 -3.42 -11.98 3.38
N ASP A 664 -2.55 -12.55 4.21
CA ASP A 664 -1.11 -12.35 4.12
C ASP A 664 -0.47 -13.61 3.58
N GLU A 665 -0.20 -13.62 2.29
CA GLU A 665 0.55 -14.69 1.67
C GLU A 665 1.87 -14.17 1.10
N THR A 666 2.37 -13.06 1.63
CA THR A 666 3.66 -12.51 1.21
C THR A 666 4.80 -13.49 1.49
N ARG A 667 4.62 -14.39 2.48
CA ARG A 667 5.57 -15.42 2.89
C ARG A 667 4.94 -16.80 3.10
N GLY A 668 5.76 -17.83 2.88
CA GLY A 668 5.45 -19.21 3.23
C GLY A 668 4.12 -19.71 2.67
N ARG A 669 3.33 -20.37 3.53
CA ARG A 669 2.02 -20.90 3.15
C ARG A 669 0.94 -19.82 3.06
N GLY A 670 1.08 -18.72 3.78
CA GLY A 670 0.09 -17.65 3.91
C GLY A 670 -0.94 -17.88 5.02
N THR A 671 -1.44 -16.77 5.57
CA THR A 671 -2.31 -16.68 6.75
C THR A 671 -3.49 -15.76 6.47
N VAL A 672 -4.66 -16.06 7.01
CA VAL A 672 -5.83 -15.15 7.00
C VAL A 672 -6.03 -14.63 8.41
N ARG A 673 -6.00 -13.31 8.58
CA ARG A 673 -6.17 -12.62 9.86
C ARG A 673 -7.40 -11.74 9.82
N SER A 674 -8.01 -11.48 10.96
CA SER A 674 -8.91 -10.33 11.07
C SER A 674 -8.12 -9.03 10.86
N LEU A 675 -8.79 -7.95 10.48
CA LEU A 675 -8.14 -6.65 10.36
C LEU A 675 -7.53 -6.20 11.69
N ALA A 676 -8.24 -6.43 12.80
CA ALA A 676 -7.76 -6.14 14.15
C ALA A 676 -6.45 -6.88 14.49
N GLU A 677 -6.34 -8.16 14.10
CA GLU A 677 -5.12 -8.96 14.27
C GLU A 677 -3.97 -8.41 13.41
N GLN A 678 -4.26 -8.05 12.16
CA GLN A 678 -3.26 -7.51 11.23
C GLN A 678 -2.74 -6.12 11.65
N VAL A 679 -3.63 -5.21 12.07
CA VAL A 679 -3.23 -3.88 12.58
C VAL A 679 -2.39 -4.03 13.84
N ALA A 680 -2.78 -4.92 14.76
CA ALA A 680 -2.01 -5.20 15.97
C ALA A 680 -0.62 -5.80 15.68
N LEU A 681 -0.52 -6.68 14.68
CA LEU A 681 0.75 -7.24 14.20
C LEU A 681 1.66 -6.13 13.66
N GLU A 682 1.14 -5.27 12.78
CA GLU A 682 1.92 -4.19 12.17
C GLU A 682 2.30 -3.09 13.16
N ALA A 683 1.42 -2.74 14.10
CA ALA A 683 1.75 -1.80 15.16
C ALA A 683 2.95 -2.28 15.98
N ARG A 684 2.99 -3.58 16.35
CA ARG A 684 4.10 -4.16 17.12
C ARG A 684 5.36 -4.39 16.31
N THR A 685 5.25 -4.81 15.05
CA THR A 685 6.40 -5.17 14.24
C THR A 685 7.02 -3.96 13.54
N ARG A 686 6.23 -2.95 13.19
CA ARG A 686 6.65 -1.72 12.52
C ARG A 686 6.55 -0.51 13.43
N THR A 687 5.42 0.19 13.49
CA THR A 687 5.39 1.57 13.95
C THR A 687 5.83 1.76 15.41
N LEU A 688 5.54 0.81 16.31
CA LEU A 688 5.98 0.83 17.71
C LEU A 688 7.28 0.03 17.95
N ASN A 689 7.86 -0.57 16.91
CA ASN A 689 9.12 -1.30 16.99
C ASN A 689 10.30 -0.35 16.88
N PRO A 690 11.19 -0.28 17.88
CA PRO A 690 12.40 0.55 17.83
C PRO A 690 13.28 0.30 16.62
N ARG A 691 13.38 -0.94 16.13
CA ARG A 691 14.19 -1.23 14.94
C ARG A 691 13.63 -0.56 13.69
N TRP A 692 12.30 -0.48 13.56
CA TRP A 692 11.65 0.14 12.43
C TRP A 692 11.66 1.66 12.55
N TYR A 693 11.17 2.23 13.65
CA TYR A 693 11.07 3.70 13.74
C TYR A 693 12.45 4.36 13.81
N GLU A 694 13.48 3.74 14.42
CA GLU A 694 14.84 4.29 14.34
C GLU A 694 15.42 4.20 12.93
N GLY A 695 15.11 3.11 12.21
CA GLY A 695 15.43 2.97 10.79
C GLY A 695 14.81 4.09 9.95
N MET A 696 13.55 4.45 10.21
CA MET A 696 12.91 5.60 9.57
C MET A 696 13.56 6.93 10.00
N LEU A 697 13.73 7.18 11.30
CA LEU A 697 14.29 8.43 11.83
C LEU A 697 15.74 8.69 11.36
N ALA A 698 16.48 7.65 10.95
CA ALA A 698 17.78 7.80 10.28
C ALA A 698 17.69 8.56 8.93
N HIS A 699 16.49 8.73 8.37
CA HIS A 699 16.17 9.54 7.18
C HIS A 699 15.60 10.93 7.51
N GLY A 700 15.65 11.34 8.78
CA GLY A 700 15.30 12.68 9.23
C GLY A 700 13.88 13.09 8.86
N HIS A 701 13.74 14.18 8.11
CA HIS A 701 12.44 14.77 7.76
C HIS A 701 11.46 13.78 7.13
N GLN A 702 11.92 12.95 6.18
CA GLN A 702 11.06 11.94 5.56
C GLN A 702 10.75 10.79 6.52
N GLY A 703 11.69 10.43 7.39
CA GLY A 703 11.46 9.41 8.42
C GLY A 703 10.28 9.73 9.33
N VAL A 704 10.20 10.98 9.83
CA VAL A 704 9.09 11.43 10.67
C VAL A 704 7.76 11.41 9.90
N ARG A 705 7.77 11.82 8.63
CA ARG A 705 6.58 11.77 7.77
C ARG A 705 6.07 10.34 7.61
N GLU A 706 6.96 9.37 7.45
CA GLU A 706 6.57 7.97 7.31
C GLU A 706 5.89 7.45 8.58
N ILE A 707 6.36 7.84 9.77
CA ILE A 707 5.71 7.50 11.05
C ILE A 707 4.32 8.15 11.13
N GLU A 708 4.20 9.44 10.81
CA GLU A 708 2.93 10.17 10.81
C GLU A 708 1.90 9.54 9.86
N THR A 709 2.33 9.16 8.66
CA THR A 709 1.45 8.55 7.67
C THR A 709 0.86 7.23 8.18
N ARG A 710 1.63 6.40 8.90
CA ARG A 710 1.14 5.13 9.50
C ARG A 710 0.10 5.40 10.58
N LEU A 711 0.28 6.43 11.38
CA LEU A 711 -0.71 6.83 12.38
C LEU A 711 -1.99 7.33 11.72
N THR A 712 -1.89 8.16 10.68
CA THR A 712 -3.07 8.64 9.91
C THR A 712 -3.82 7.47 9.25
N THR A 713 -3.12 6.50 8.66
CA THR A 713 -3.75 5.27 8.13
C THR A 713 -4.41 4.45 9.23
N THR A 714 -3.79 4.36 10.42
CA THR A 714 -4.36 3.67 11.59
C THR A 714 -5.67 4.33 12.04
N LEU A 715 -5.71 5.67 12.10
CA LEU A 715 -6.95 6.43 12.32
C LEU A 715 -8.02 6.11 11.26
N GLY A 716 -7.61 5.99 10.00
CA GLY A 716 -8.49 5.58 8.90
C GLY A 716 -9.15 4.22 9.10
N TRP A 717 -8.42 3.25 9.67
CA TRP A 717 -8.99 1.96 10.05
C TRP A 717 -10.01 2.08 11.18
N SER A 718 -9.76 2.90 12.20
CA SER A 718 -10.79 3.19 13.21
C SER A 718 -12.03 3.84 12.59
N ALA A 719 -11.84 4.79 11.68
CA ALA A 719 -12.95 5.52 11.05
C ALA A 719 -13.83 4.63 10.16
N THR A 720 -13.23 3.62 9.51
CA THR A 720 -13.92 2.75 8.55
C THR A 720 -14.37 1.41 9.12
N THR A 721 -13.65 0.87 10.11
CA THR A 721 -13.97 -0.45 10.67
C THR A 721 -14.04 -0.49 12.19
N GLY A 722 -13.52 0.51 12.90
CA GLY A 722 -13.52 0.49 14.37
C GLY A 722 -12.72 -0.67 14.98
N ASP A 723 -11.88 -1.35 14.19
CA ASP A 723 -11.19 -2.59 14.60
C ASP A 723 -9.81 -2.34 15.24
N VAL A 724 -9.40 -1.06 15.37
CA VAL A 724 -8.13 -0.70 16.02
C VAL A 724 -8.31 -0.66 17.53
N GLN A 725 -7.48 -1.42 18.25
CA GLN A 725 -7.60 -1.53 19.70
C GLN A 725 -7.06 -0.26 20.40
N PRO A 726 -7.69 0.18 21.51
CA PRO A 726 -7.29 1.40 22.23
C PRO A 726 -5.82 1.46 22.66
N TRP A 727 -5.22 0.31 23.03
CA TRP A 727 -3.82 0.23 23.43
C TRP A 727 -2.88 0.73 22.32
N VAL A 728 -3.26 0.59 21.05
CA VAL A 728 -2.45 1.06 19.90
C VAL A 728 -2.25 2.57 20.02
N TYR A 729 -3.33 3.33 20.19
CA TYR A 729 -3.28 4.79 20.36
C TYR A 729 -2.57 5.20 21.65
N ALA A 730 -2.79 4.46 22.75
CA ALA A 730 -2.08 4.71 24.00
C ALA A 730 -0.55 4.60 23.81
N ARG A 731 -0.07 3.54 23.16
CA ARG A 731 1.37 3.36 22.90
C ARG A 731 1.93 4.36 21.89
N PHE A 732 1.14 4.79 20.90
CA PHE A 732 1.50 5.89 20.01
C PHE A 732 1.68 7.21 20.78
N GLY A 733 0.69 7.56 21.59
CA GLY A 733 0.72 8.74 22.46
C GLY A 733 1.93 8.72 23.39
N GLU A 734 2.15 7.61 24.11
CA GLU A 734 3.32 7.41 24.97
C GLU A 734 4.65 7.60 24.23
N THR A 735 4.82 6.93 23.09
CA THR A 735 6.12 6.82 22.40
C THR A 735 6.49 8.10 21.65
N PHE A 736 5.55 8.71 20.92
CA PHE A 736 5.86 9.79 19.98
C PHE A 736 5.37 11.16 20.43
N VAL A 737 4.42 11.23 21.35
CA VAL A 737 3.86 12.50 21.82
C VAL A 737 4.30 12.80 23.25
N LEU A 738 4.12 11.88 24.20
CA LEU A 738 4.33 12.15 25.63
C LEU A 738 5.81 12.04 26.05
N ASP A 739 6.59 11.13 25.44
CA ASP A 739 8.05 11.08 25.65
C ASP A 739 8.69 12.39 25.17
N ALA A 740 9.16 13.21 26.11
CA ALA A 740 9.73 14.53 25.81
C ALA A 740 10.99 14.47 24.93
N THR A 741 11.80 13.40 25.06
CA THR A 741 13.02 13.25 24.26
C THR A 741 12.67 12.89 22.82
N MET A 742 11.74 11.95 22.63
CA MET A 742 11.25 11.60 21.31
C MET A 742 10.50 12.78 20.68
N ARG A 743 9.57 13.41 21.40
CA ARG A 743 8.82 14.58 20.92
C ARG A 743 9.75 15.69 20.43
N ALA A 744 10.76 16.04 21.21
CA ALA A 744 11.75 17.06 20.81
C ALA A 744 12.49 16.66 19.53
N ARG A 745 12.96 15.41 19.44
CA ARG A 745 13.65 14.87 18.27
C ARG A 745 12.77 14.89 17.02
N LEU A 746 11.50 14.47 17.12
CA LEU A 746 10.57 14.48 16.00
C LEU A 746 10.32 15.90 15.49
N ALA A 747 10.13 16.84 16.41
CA ALA A 747 9.91 18.24 16.07
C ALA A 747 11.15 18.92 15.47
N ASP A 748 12.36 18.55 15.88
CA ASP A 748 13.61 19.02 15.26
C ASP A 748 13.76 18.48 13.83
N LEU A 749 13.37 17.22 13.59
CA LEU A 749 13.48 16.58 12.29
C LEU A 749 12.38 17.01 11.31
N ASN A 750 11.15 17.14 11.78
CA ASN A 750 9.98 17.56 10.99
C ASN A 750 8.86 18.09 11.89
N PRO A 751 8.79 19.41 12.13
CA PRO A 751 7.81 19.99 13.05
C PRO A 751 6.36 19.84 12.57
N HIS A 752 6.10 19.92 11.27
CA HIS A 752 4.74 19.76 10.72
C HIS A 752 4.22 18.32 10.88
N ALA A 753 5.05 17.32 10.59
CA ALA A 753 4.64 15.92 10.78
C ALA A 753 4.52 15.57 12.28
N ALA A 754 5.38 16.13 13.14
CA ALA A 754 5.28 15.96 14.58
C ALA A 754 3.95 16.54 15.14
N SER A 755 3.62 17.78 14.77
CA SER A 755 2.34 18.40 15.13
C SER A 755 1.14 17.59 14.62
N ARG A 756 1.15 17.18 13.34
CA ARG A 756 0.11 16.31 12.77
C ARG A 756 -0.04 15.00 13.55
N MET A 757 1.04 14.35 13.99
CA MET A 757 0.94 13.13 14.80
C MET A 757 0.17 13.36 16.10
N ALA A 758 0.48 14.43 16.83
CA ALA A 758 -0.24 14.76 18.06
C ALA A 758 -1.72 15.06 17.79
N GLN A 759 -2.01 15.82 16.72
CA GLN A 759 -3.38 16.08 16.28
C GLN A 759 -4.15 14.80 15.93
N ARG A 760 -3.51 13.80 15.30
CA ARG A 760 -4.17 12.51 14.99
C ARG A 760 -4.46 11.68 16.23
N VAL A 761 -3.59 11.71 17.23
CA VAL A 761 -3.87 11.05 18.52
C VAL A 761 -5.04 11.73 19.23
N LEU A 762 -5.09 13.06 19.24
CA LEU A 762 -6.21 13.82 19.81
C LEU A 762 -7.51 13.60 19.02
N GLU A 763 -7.45 13.55 17.69
CA GLU A 763 -8.62 13.24 16.85
C GLU A 763 -9.17 11.84 17.14
N ALA A 764 -8.31 10.86 17.42
CA ALA A 764 -8.75 9.55 17.87
C ALA A 764 -9.51 9.61 19.21
N CYS A 765 -9.12 10.54 20.10
CA CYS A 765 -9.82 10.80 21.36
C CYS A 765 -11.17 11.48 21.13
N ASP A 766 -11.18 12.57 20.36
CA ASP A 766 -12.37 13.37 20.06
C ASP A 766 -13.45 12.56 19.34
N ARG A 767 -13.05 11.58 18.52
CA ARG A 767 -13.95 10.67 17.80
C ARG A 767 -14.33 9.41 18.60
N GLY A 768 -13.82 9.26 19.83
CA GLY A 768 -14.14 8.13 20.70
C GLY A 768 -13.52 6.79 20.30
N TYR A 769 -12.43 6.80 19.52
CA TYR A 769 -11.67 5.59 19.18
C TYR A 769 -10.71 5.18 20.30
N TRP A 770 -10.32 6.15 21.14
CA TRP A 770 -9.56 5.92 22.36
C TRP A 770 -10.01 6.88 23.45
N GLU A 771 -10.31 6.36 24.65
CA GLU A 771 -10.66 7.18 25.81
C GLU A 771 -9.54 7.10 26.86
N PRO A 772 -8.54 8.01 26.83
CA PRO A 772 -7.54 8.12 27.88
C PRO A 772 -8.12 8.63 29.20
N ASP A 773 -7.40 8.42 30.31
CA ASP A 773 -7.71 9.12 31.55
C ASP A 773 -7.48 10.64 31.42
N GLY A 774 -8.08 11.41 32.34
CA GLY A 774 -8.04 12.88 32.27
C GLY A 774 -6.65 13.49 32.40
N GLU A 775 -5.72 12.80 33.07
CA GLU A 775 -4.32 13.25 33.21
C GLU A 775 -3.58 13.07 31.88
N THR A 776 -3.74 11.92 31.26
CA THR A 776 -3.17 11.58 29.95
C THR A 776 -3.71 12.49 28.86
N LEU A 777 -5.03 12.75 28.83
CA LEU A 777 -5.63 13.66 27.86
C LEU A 777 -5.10 15.10 28.01
N ALA A 778 -4.98 15.60 29.24
CA ALA A 778 -4.42 16.93 29.50
C ALA A 778 -2.94 17.02 29.07
N ALA A 779 -2.16 15.95 29.29
CA ALA A 779 -0.77 15.88 28.85
C ALA A 779 -0.64 15.84 27.32
N LEU A 780 -1.55 15.15 26.62
CA LEU A 780 -1.59 15.13 25.16
C LEU A 780 -1.91 16.51 24.58
N HIS A 781 -2.88 17.23 25.15
CA HIS A 781 -3.17 18.61 24.74
C HIS A 781 -1.96 19.52 24.93
N ALA A 782 -1.33 19.49 26.12
CA ALA A 782 -0.14 20.31 26.38
C ALA A 782 1.02 20.00 25.42
N ALA A 783 1.22 18.72 25.08
CA ALA A 783 2.24 18.31 24.11
C ALA A 783 1.88 18.71 22.67
N ALA A 784 0.59 18.69 22.30
CA ALA A 784 0.13 19.14 21.00
C ALA A 784 0.30 20.66 20.83
N ASP A 785 -0.06 21.44 21.84
CA ASP A 785 0.13 22.90 21.86
C ASP A 785 1.62 23.26 21.70
N GLU A 786 2.51 22.56 22.42
CA GLU A 786 3.98 22.74 22.28
C GLU A 786 4.46 22.47 20.84
N LEU A 787 3.92 21.44 20.19
CA LEU A 787 4.30 21.07 18.82
C LEU A 787 3.73 22.04 17.79
N GLU A 788 2.53 22.56 18.01
CA GLU A 788 1.89 23.57 17.17
C GLU A 788 2.69 24.87 17.19
N ASP A 789 3.00 25.41 18.38
CA ASP A 789 3.85 26.60 18.56
C ASP A 789 5.17 26.47 17.79
N ARG A 790 5.84 25.32 17.93
CA ARG A 790 7.09 25.03 17.23
C ARG A 790 6.91 24.96 15.72
N SER A 791 5.80 24.44 15.23
CA SER A 791 5.51 24.34 13.80
C SER A 791 5.19 25.68 13.16
N GLU A 792 4.65 26.62 13.94
CA GLU A 792 4.40 28.01 13.54
C GLU A 792 5.62 28.92 13.73
N GLY A 793 6.73 28.39 14.28
CA GLY A 793 7.96 29.15 14.52
C GLY A 793 7.91 30.02 15.77
N ILE A 794 6.94 29.82 16.65
CA ILE A 794 6.83 30.48 17.96
C ILE A 794 7.67 29.67 18.94
N GLN A 795 8.89 30.10 19.22
CA GLN A 795 9.63 29.54 20.36
C GLN A 795 9.24 30.26 21.64
N PRO A 796 8.94 29.55 22.74
CA PRO A 796 8.82 30.19 24.04
C PRO A 796 10.17 30.87 24.35
N GLU A 797 10.14 32.17 24.64
CA GLU A 797 11.31 32.90 25.14
C GLU A 797 11.92 32.07 26.27
N ALA A 798 13.19 31.67 26.11
CA ALA A 798 13.93 31.02 27.19
C ALA A 798 13.88 31.93 28.41
N ALA A 799 13.09 31.56 29.41
CA ALA A 799 13.07 32.25 30.69
C ALA A 799 14.48 32.13 31.29
N ALA A 800 15.18 33.27 31.28
CA ALA A 800 16.55 33.43 31.77
C ALA A 800 16.70 33.21 33.27
#